data_AF-A0A8B8NPX4-F1
#
_entry.id   AF-A0A8B8NPX4-F1
#
_cell.length_a   1.000
_cell.length_b   1.000
_cell.length_c   1.000
_cell.angle_alpha   90.00
_cell.angle_beta   90.00
_cell.angle_gamma   90.00
#
_symmetry.space_group_name_H-M   'P 1'
#
loop_
_entity.id
_entity.type
_entity.pdbx_description
1 polymer ?
#
loop_
_entity_poly.entity_id
_entity_poly.type
_entity_poly.pdbx_seq_one_letter_code
_entity_poly.pdbx_strand_id
1 'polypeptide(L)'
;MMKEEAKSLHEAIDVLHLKHKEYAEDIQIYVRSHSEDASEIKRVEGELEESMAELEESRRKLINLRMQMDVASGAHSPAAGSVHGNSSPEKPGDKMLCLRELKDSIEEKKILAADRLSELQDAREYNATLAKQLQDVQSELKDEKYVLSSRFFSLVNDQLQHFNAEVERYNALTDSLQADRSFVIRREKELNAKLESADAARNAIDTESRLGDLELQLQKCISEKNDLEIKTEEAIQDSGRKDIKSEFRVMVSALSREMGMMEAQLSRWKDTAHEALLLREKTQSLKASITMKSDERKRLADRCTKQEEKIKSIKELIEKLQKEKLELQIFLDLYGNESYDNRDVADIRESERRALLQAEVLRNALEEHSLELRVKAANEAEVACQQRLSAAEAEIAELRAKLDASERDASELAEAIKIKDAEAEAYISEIETIGQAYEDMQTQNQHLLQQVTERDDYNIKLVSDSVKTKQAQNSLLSEKQALVKELEQVNSSVESLKLKISHGEEQMKVLLSEAIKSSQEDRHFAISLEGAKSELGDAEKELKLLKSAFASSEKEYDQIQWDLNEIQMKLDNEREERKKLEEEIVECNNKVAELTAESGEAAVKRLQDEIKDCRAMLKCSVCLDRPKEVVIVKCFHLFCNQCIQRNLEIRHRKCPGCGTAFGQNDVHFVKM
;
A
#
# COMPACT_ATOMS: atom_id res chain seq x y z
N MET A 1 -4.78 -37.01 2.45
CA MET A 1 -4.87 -35.80 1.61
C MET A 1 -6.06 -34.95 2.04
N MET A 2 -7.13 -34.77 1.27
CA MET A 2 -8.17 -33.73 1.50
C MET A 2 -8.67 -33.58 2.96
N LYS A 3 -8.89 -34.67 3.72
CA LYS A 3 -9.29 -34.61 5.14
C LYS A 3 -8.17 -34.16 6.10
N GLU A 4 -6.92 -34.51 5.81
CA GLU A 4 -5.75 -34.13 6.61
C GLU A 4 -5.34 -32.69 6.30
N GLU A 5 -5.41 -32.27 5.04
CA GLU A 5 -5.24 -30.87 4.62
C GLU A 5 -6.30 -29.97 5.28
N ALA A 6 -7.58 -30.38 5.26
CA ALA A 6 -8.64 -29.66 5.97
C ALA A 6 -8.41 -29.59 7.48
N LYS A 7 -7.85 -30.64 8.11
CA LYS A 7 -7.52 -30.64 9.55
C LYS A 7 -6.35 -29.71 9.85
N SER A 8 -5.28 -29.77 9.05
CA SER A 8 -4.11 -28.89 9.17
C SER A 8 -4.47 -27.42 8.99
N LEU A 9 -5.43 -27.10 8.10
CA LEU A 9 -5.95 -25.75 7.92
C LEU A 9 -6.76 -25.27 9.14
N HIS A 10 -7.58 -26.12 9.76
CA HIS A 10 -8.27 -25.77 11.00
C HIS A 10 -7.28 -25.51 12.14
N GLU A 11 -6.29 -26.39 12.32
CA GLU A 11 -5.25 -26.22 13.34
C GLU A 11 -4.44 -24.92 13.13
N ALA A 12 -4.14 -24.55 11.88
CA ALA A 12 -3.51 -23.27 11.56
C ALA A 12 -4.42 -22.05 11.85
N ILE A 13 -5.72 -22.14 11.54
CA ILE A 13 -6.70 -21.10 11.83
C ILE A 13 -6.87 -20.91 13.36
N ASP A 14 -6.91 -21.98 14.14
CA ASP A 14 -7.01 -21.92 15.60
C ASP A 14 -5.78 -21.25 16.23
N VAL A 15 -4.57 -21.53 15.74
CA VAL A 15 -3.33 -20.84 16.16
C VAL A 15 -3.37 -19.36 15.79
N LEU A 16 -3.86 -19.00 14.60
CA LEU A 16 -4.02 -17.60 14.18
C LEU A 16 -5.06 -16.85 15.03
N HIS A 17 -6.19 -17.49 15.37
CA HIS A 17 -7.17 -16.92 16.29
C HIS A 17 -6.59 -16.70 17.69
N LEU A 18 -5.80 -17.63 18.21
CA LEU A 18 -5.13 -17.47 19.50
C LEU A 18 -4.15 -16.28 19.49
N LYS A 19 -3.32 -16.17 18.44
CA LYS A 19 -2.40 -15.03 18.25
C LYS A 19 -3.13 -13.69 18.10
N HIS A 20 -4.25 -13.66 17.37
CA HIS A 20 -5.06 -12.45 17.25
C HIS A 20 -5.67 -12.03 18.60
N LYS A 21 -6.07 -13.01 19.44
CA LYS A 21 -6.56 -12.73 20.80
C LYS A 21 -5.46 -12.16 21.71
N GLU A 22 -4.26 -12.74 21.69
CA GLU A 22 -3.09 -12.22 22.41
C GLU A 22 -2.79 -10.77 22.01
N TYR A 23 -2.69 -10.47 20.71
CA TYR A 23 -2.44 -9.10 20.24
C TYR A 23 -3.58 -8.13 20.59
N ALA A 24 -4.84 -8.57 20.60
CA ALA A 24 -5.96 -7.73 21.02
C ALA A 24 -5.89 -7.38 22.52
N GLU A 25 -5.44 -8.31 23.36
CA GLU A 25 -5.21 -8.09 24.80
C GLU A 25 -4.01 -7.14 25.02
N ASP A 26 -2.89 -7.34 24.32
CA ASP A 26 -1.72 -6.45 24.37
C ASP A 26 -2.06 -5.01 23.93
N ILE A 27 -2.83 -4.84 22.86
CA ILE A 27 -3.30 -3.53 22.38
C ILE A 27 -4.19 -2.85 23.43
N GLN A 28 -5.09 -3.59 24.10
CA GLN A 28 -5.89 -3.03 25.19
C GLN A 28 -5.05 -2.59 26.39
N ILE A 29 -4.02 -3.37 26.74
CA ILE A 29 -3.08 -3.01 27.82
C ILE A 29 -2.34 -1.71 27.46
N TYR A 30 -1.81 -1.60 26.23
CA TYR A 30 -1.11 -0.40 25.75
C TYR A 30 -2.02 0.84 25.68
N VAL A 31 -3.26 0.70 25.21
CA VAL A 31 -4.23 1.81 25.17
C VAL A 31 -4.57 2.27 26.59
N ARG A 32 -4.67 1.35 27.56
CA ARG A 32 -4.90 1.71 28.96
C ARG A 32 -3.69 2.44 29.56
N SER A 33 -2.46 1.95 29.40
CA SER A 33 -1.28 2.61 29.96
C SER A 33 -1.11 4.01 29.36
N HIS A 34 -1.26 4.17 28.05
CA HIS A 34 -1.23 5.48 27.41
C HIS A 34 -2.34 6.43 27.93
N SER A 35 -3.52 5.90 28.30
CA SER A 35 -4.58 6.70 28.92
C SER A 35 -4.25 7.12 30.37
N GLU A 36 -3.53 6.28 31.10
CA GLU A 36 -3.03 6.56 32.45
C GLU A 36 -1.91 7.62 32.37
N ASP A 37 -0.91 7.42 31.52
CA ASP A 37 0.20 8.37 31.26
C ASP A 37 -0.32 9.75 30.82
N ALA A 38 -1.28 9.79 29.89
CA ALA A 38 -1.89 11.04 29.43
C ALA A 38 -2.73 11.76 30.50
N SER A 39 -3.17 11.05 31.54
CA SER A 39 -3.85 11.64 32.70
C SER A 39 -2.85 12.14 33.74
N GLU A 40 -1.75 11.42 33.93
CA GLU A 40 -0.62 11.80 34.79
C GLU A 40 0.03 13.11 34.28
N ILE A 41 0.31 13.20 32.98
CA ILE A 41 0.85 14.41 32.33
C ILE A 41 -0.03 15.63 32.59
N LYS A 42 -1.35 15.52 32.35
CA LYS A 42 -2.29 16.62 32.61
C LYS A 42 -2.35 17.05 34.07
N ARG A 43 -2.13 16.12 35.01
CA ARG A 43 -2.07 16.46 36.44
C ARG A 43 -0.80 17.27 36.73
N VAL A 44 0.35 16.83 36.21
CA VAL A 44 1.64 17.51 36.38
C VAL A 44 1.66 18.89 35.69
N GLU A 45 1.01 19.03 34.52
CA GLU A 45 0.81 20.33 33.86
C GLU A 45 0.03 21.31 34.76
N GLY A 46 -1.07 20.86 35.38
CA GLY A 46 -1.84 21.68 36.32
C GLY A 46 -1.08 22.03 37.61
N GLU A 47 -0.35 21.08 38.19
CA GLU A 47 0.53 21.31 39.36
C GLU A 47 1.63 22.33 39.03
N LEU A 48 2.14 22.34 37.79
CA LEU A 48 3.14 23.31 37.32
C LEU A 48 2.55 24.71 37.14
N GLU A 49 1.36 24.83 36.55
CA GLU A 49 0.66 26.12 36.42
C GLU A 49 0.36 26.76 37.78
N GLU A 50 -0.09 25.97 38.77
CA GLU A 50 -0.35 26.44 40.13
C GLU A 50 0.94 26.94 40.80
N SER A 51 2.03 26.18 40.72
CA SER A 51 3.36 26.55 41.23
C SER A 51 3.92 27.82 40.55
N MET A 52 3.70 27.99 39.25
CA MET A 52 4.07 29.21 38.53
C MET A 52 3.27 30.43 38.99
N ALA A 53 1.97 30.27 39.27
CA ALA A 53 1.12 31.34 39.80
C ALA A 53 1.56 31.77 41.22
N GLU A 54 1.88 30.82 42.11
CA GLU A 54 2.43 31.10 43.44
C GLU A 54 3.78 31.84 43.38
N LEU A 55 4.64 31.47 42.42
CA LEU A 55 5.92 32.14 42.18
C LEU A 55 5.73 33.59 41.70
N GLU A 56 4.78 33.84 40.80
CA GLU A 56 4.43 35.20 40.38
C GLU A 56 3.87 36.03 41.53
N GLU A 57 2.98 35.48 42.35
CA GLU A 57 2.45 36.18 43.52
C GLU A 57 3.58 36.52 44.51
N SER A 58 4.50 35.60 44.73
CA SER A 58 5.68 35.81 45.56
C SER A 58 6.59 36.90 45.01
N ARG A 59 6.82 36.95 43.69
CA ARG A 59 7.54 38.06 43.03
C ARG A 59 6.83 39.40 43.21
N ARG A 60 5.50 39.46 43.05
CA ARG A 60 4.69 40.69 43.27
C ARG A 60 4.80 41.18 44.72
N LYS A 61 4.75 40.27 45.71
CA LYS A 61 4.97 40.59 47.13
C LYS A 61 6.37 41.19 47.38
N LEU A 62 7.40 40.60 46.78
CA LEU A 62 8.80 41.04 46.93
C LEU A 62 9.05 42.43 46.32
N ILE A 63 8.43 42.74 45.17
CA ILE A 63 8.46 44.08 44.56
C ILE A 63 7.80 45.12 45.48
N ASN A 64 6.63 44.82 46.04
CA ASN A 64 5.95 45.72 46.98
C ASN A 64 6.79 46.01 48.24
N LEU A 65 7.46 45.00 48.79
CA LEU A 65 8.37 45.17 49.94
C LEU A 65 9.55 46.08 49.58
N ARG A 66 10.13 45.92 48.38
CA ARG A 66 11.21 46.80 47.90
C ARG A 66 10.76 48.25 47.79
N MET A 67 9.60 48.51 47.19
CA MET A 67 9.04 49.86 47.08
C MET A 67 8.80 50.52 48.45
N GLN A 68 8.38 49.76 49.47
CA GLN A 68 8.25 50.29 50.83
C GLN A 68 9.60 50.65 51.46
N MET A 69 10.65 49.86 51.20
CA MET A 69 11.99 50.09 51.72
C MET A 69 12.67 51.31 51.07
N ASP A 70 12.47 51.52 49.78
CA ASP A 70 12.98 52.68 49.05
C ASP A 70 12.30 53.99 49.54
N VAL A 71 11.01 53.95 49.87
CA VAL A 71 10.28 55.07 50.48
C VAL A 71 10.78 55.41 51.89
N ALA A 72 11.14 54.40 52.70
CA ALA A 72 11.71 54.63 54.02
C ALA A 72 13.13 55.23 53.97
N SER A 73 13.89 54.97 52.90
CA SER A 73 15.29 55.39 52.75
C SER A 73 15.45 56.86 52.31
N GLY A 74 14.41 57.48 51.75
CA GLY A 74 14.45 58.86 51.23
C GLY A 74 14.27 59.98 52.27
N ALA A 75 14.08 59.65 53.56
CA ALA A 75 13.57 60.61 54.56
C ALA A 75 14.62 61.37 55.40
N HIS A 76 15.92 61.07 55.29
CA HIS A 76 16.94 61.65 56.18
C HIS A 76 18.21 62.17 55.49
N SER A 77 18.30 63.49 55.32
CA SER A 77 19.55 64.27 55.34
C SER A 77 19.26 65.78 55.51
N PRO A 78 19.62 66.40 56.65
CA PRO A 78 19.50 67.84 56.84
C PRO A 78 20.78 68.58 56.38
N ALA A 79 20.63 69.53 55.46
CA ALA A 79 21.72 70.43 55.06
C ALA A 79 21.80 71.64 56.01
N ALA A 80 22.97 71.89 56.60
CA ALA A 80 23.23 73.04 57.46
C ALA A 80 23.83 74.21 56.65
N GLY A 81 23.23 75.39 56.75
CA GLY A 81 23.75 76.65 56.19
C GLY A 81 24.46 77.50 57.24
N SER A 82 25.58 78.13 56.86
CA SER A 82 26.46 78.88 57.77
C SER A 82 25.93 80.27 58.17
N VAL A 83 26.43 80.79 59.29
CA VAL A 83 26.00 82.01 59.99
C VAL A 83 26.95 83.19 59.72
N HIS A 84 26.42 84.42 59.76
CA HIS A 84 27.26 85.59 60.03
C HIS A 84 26.58 86.71 60.83
N GLY A 85 27.27 87.20 61.87
CA GLY A 85 27.25 88.60 62.32
C GLY A 85 26.15 89.05 63.29
N ASN A 86 26.38 88.94 64.61
CA ASN A 86 26.94 90.08 65.37
C ASN A 86 26.98 89.81 66.89
N SER A 87 27.99 90.38 67.55
CA SER A 87 28.24 90.26 68.99
C SER A 87 27.78 91.50 69.78
N SER A 88 27.46 91.29 71.06
CA SER A 88 27.39 92.32 72.10
C SER A 88 27.70 91.68 73.46
N PRO A 89 28.20 92.46 74.44
CA PRO A 89 29.09 91.93 75.47
C PRO A 89 28.41 91.17 76.62
N GLU A 90 29.24 90.39 77.31
CA GLU A 90 28.90 89.27 78.19
C GLU A 90 28.09 89.61 79.46
N LYS A 91 27.30 88.63 79.92
CA LYS A 91 26.98 88.43 81.34
C LYS A 91 27.57 87.10 81.83
N PRO A 92 28.03 86.98 83.10
CA PRO A 92 28.82 85.81 83.53
C PRO A 92 28.05 84.48 83.67
N GLY A 93 26.73 84.44 83.44
CA GLY A 93 25.90 83.25 83.62
C GLY A 93 25.93 82.26 82.45
N ASP A 94 25.90 82.75 81.21
CA ASP A 94 25.68 81.91 80.02
C ASP A 94 26.86 81.00 79.69
N LYS A 95 28.08 81.39 80.05
CA LYS A 95 29.29 80.57 79.83
C LYS A 95 29.22 79.21 80.52
N MET A 96 28.54 79.11 81.67
CA MET A 96 28.45 77.85 82.44
C MET A 96 27.35 76.90 81.93
N LEU A 97 26.33 77.44 81.24
CA LEU A 97 25.31 76.66 80.53
C LEU A 97 25.87 76.14 79.20
N CYS A 98 26.44 77.03 78.39
CA CYS A 98 27.02 76.68 77.10
C CYS A 98 28.19 75.66 77.22
N LEU A 99 29.04 75.76 78.26
CA LEU A 99 30.06 74.74 78.55
C LEU A 99 29.49 73.38 78.98
N ARG A 100 28.29 73.34 79.57
CA ARG A 100 27.62 72.08 79.92
C ARG A 100 27.03 71.44 78.68
N GLU A 101 26.29 72.21 77.87
CA GLU A 101 25.72 71.76 76.60
C GLU A 101 26.80 71.26 75.63
N LEU A 102 27.95 71.94 75.55
CA LEU A 102 29.09 71.48 74.76
C LEU A 102 29.67 70.16 75.28
N LYS A 103 29.74 69.98 76.60
CA LYS A 103 30.22 68.74 77.23
C LYS A 103 29.26 67.58 77.00
N ASP A 104 27.96 67.82 77.15
CA ASP A 104 26.92 66.81 76.95
C ASP A 104 26.83 66.41 75.46
N SER A 105 27.00 67.37 74.53
CA SER A 105 27.12 67.09 73.09
C SER A 105 28.39 66.31 72.74
N ILE A 106 29.54 66.61 73.37
CA ILE A 106 30.76 65.80 73.21
C ILE A 106 30.53 64.37 73.70
N GLU A 107 29.81 64.16 74.80
CA GLU A 107 29.53 62.82 75.32
C GLU A 107 28.53 62.05 74.42
N GLU A 108 27.48 62.71 73.92
CA GLU A 108 26.56 62.15 72.92
C GLU A 108 27.31 61.75 71.63
N LYS A 109 28.26 62.57 71.16
CA LYS A 109 29.09 62.22 70.00
C LYS A 109 30.06 61.08 70.27
N LYS A 110 30.54 60.89 71.49
CA LYS A 110 31.32 59.69 71.87
C LYS A 110 30.46 58.43 71.89
N ILE A 111 29.25 58.50 72.42
CA ILE A 111 28.30 57.37 72.43
C ILE A 111 27.98 56.98 70.99
N LEU A 112 27.57 57.93 70.14
CA LEU A 112 27.31 57.69 68.73
C LEU A 112 28.53 57.12 67.98
N ALA A 113 29.75 57.58 68.30
CA ALA A 113 30.98 57.03 67.74
C ALA A 113 31.28 55.60 68.22
N ALA A 114 30.95 55.26 69.48
CA ALA A 114 31.08 53.91 70.02
C ALA A 114 30.04 52.96 69.40
N ASP A 115 28.78 53.39 69.28
CA ASP A 115 27.71 52.63 68.64
C ASP A 115 28.07 52.33 67.16
N ARG A 116 28.53 53.35 66.42
CA ARG A 116 28.97 53.18 65.02
C ARG A 116 30.23 52.33 64.89
N LEU A 117 31.08 52.27 65.92
CA LEU A 117 32.21 51.34 65.98
C LEU A 117 31.73 49.90 66.21
N SER A 118 30.71 49.70 67.05
CA SER A 118 30.08 48.40 67.28
C SER A 118 29.42 47.87 66.01
N GLU A 119 28.59 48.68 65.33
CA GLU A 119 27.97 48.30 64.05
C GLU A 119 29.02 47.91 62.98
N LEU A 120 30.18 48.60 62.97
CA LEU A 120 31.30 48.28 62.07
C LEU A 120 31.98 46.95 62.46
N GLN A 121 32.04 46.61 63.76
CA GLN A 121 32.54 45.32 64.24
C GLN A 121 31.58 44.19 63.89
N ASP A 122 30.28 44.35 64.17
CA ASP A 122 29.24 43.37 63.83
C ASP A 122 29.20 43.09 62.32
N ALA A 123 29.26 44.14 61.49
CA ALA A 123 29.33 44.01 60.04
C ALA A 123 30.63 43.32 59.55
N ARG A 124 31.75 43.48 60.28
CA ARG A 124 33.00 42.77 59.97
C ARG A 124 32.92 41.29 60.35
N GLU A 125 32.32 40.95 61.49
CA GLU A 125 32.11 39.56 61.91
C GLU A 125 31.13 38.82 60.99
N TYR A 126 30.05 39.48 60.57
CA TYR A 126 29.12 38.94 59.58
C TYR A 126 29.79 38.69 58.22
N ASN A 127 30.57 39.65 57.72
CA ASN A 127 31.34 39.47 56.48
C ASN A 127 32.42 38.37 56.60
N ALA A 128 33.08 38.23 57.75
CA ALA A 128 34.02 37.14 58.01
C ALA A 128 33.31 35.76 57.99
N THR A 129 32.08 35.70 58.53
CA THR A 129 31.25 34.50 58.51
C THR A 129 30.84 34.11 57.08
N LEU A 130 30.38 35.08 56.28
CA LEU A 130 30.06 34.88 54.86
C LEU A 130 31.28 34.47 54.03
N ALA A 131 32.44 35.11 54.25
CA ALA A 131 33.68 34.74 53.57
C ALA A 131 34.10 33.30 53.89
N LYS A 132 33.92 32.86 55.14
CA LYS A 132 34.15 31.47 55.54
C LYS A 132 33.17 30.50 54.87
N GLN A 133 31.87 30.79 54.88
CA GLN A 133 30.86 29.97 54.19
C GLN A 133 31.15 29.84 52.68
N LEU A 134 31.57 30.93 52.02
CA LEU A 134 32.01 30.91 50.63
C LEU A 134 33.26 30.03 50.44
N GLN A 135 34.22 30.09 51.35
CA GLN A 135 35.43 29.27 51.30
C GLN A 135 35.12 27.79 51.53
N ASP A 136 34.21 27.47 52.44
CA ASP A 136 33.75 26.11 52.73
C ASP A 136 33.05 25.51 51.48
N VAL A 137 32.06 26.20 50.90
CA VAL A 137 31.41 25.79 49.64
C VAL A 137 32.39 25.68 48.46
N GLN A 138 33.36 26.59 48.37
CA GLN A 138 34.39 26.55 47.32
C GLN A 138 35.41 25.43 47.56
N SER A 139 35.53 24.89 48.78
CA SER A 139 36.31 23.69 49.08
C SER A 139 35.54 22.41 48.74
N GLU A 140 34.24 22.36 49.06
CA GLU A 140 33.32 21.28 48.67
C GLU A 140 33.28 21.10 47.14
N LEU A 141 33.13 22.19 46.38
CA LEU A 141 33.12 22.17 44.91
C LEU A 141 34.48 21.80 44.28
N LYS A 142 35.58 21.82 45.06
CA LYS A 142 36.92 21.40 44.62
C LYS A 142 37.25 19.95 45.02
N ASP A 143 36.48 19.33 45.91
CA ASP A 143 36.63 17.91 46.21
C ASP A 143 35.87 17.09 45.17
N GLU A 144 36.62 16.50 44.23
CA GLU A 144 36.07 15.60 43.21
C GLU A 144 35.23 14.46 43.82
N LYS A 145 35.56 13.96 45.02
CA LYS A 145 34.75 12.92 45.67
C LYS A 145 33.39 13.45 46.11
N TYR A 146 33.33 14.68 46.61
CA TYR A 146 32.06 15.30 46.98
C TYR A 146 31.19 15.54 45.74
N VAL A 147 31.78 16.08 44.66
CA VAL A 147 31.08 16.29 43.38
C VAL A 147 30.53 14.98 42.82
N LEU A 148 31.35 13.92 42.76
CA LEU A 148 30.95 12.60 42.27
C LEU A 148 29.93 11.88 43.17
N SER A 149 29.92 12.15 44.48
CA SER A 149 28.91 11.63 45.42
C SER A 149 27.67 12.53 45.54
N SER A 150 27.63 13.68 44.87
CA SER A 150 26.49 14.58 44.89
C SER A 150 25.28 13.98 44.20
N ARG A 151 24.08 14.27 44.74
CA ARG A 151 22.80 13.81 44.19
C ARG A 151 22.57 14.25 42.73
N PHE A 152 23.11 15.41 42.34
CA PHE A 152 23.01 15.90 40.96
C PHE A 152 23.89 15.08 40.01
N PHE A 153 25.13 14.75 40.41
CA PHE A 153 26.00 13.89 39.61
C PHE A 153 25.43 12.47 39.50
N SER A 154 24.91 11.89 40.60
CA SER A 154 24.33 10.54 40.55
C SER A 154 23.13 10.50 39.60
N LEU A 155 22.22 11.47 39.66
CA LEU A 155 21.04 11.53 38.77
C LEU A 155 21.43 11.60 37.28
N VAL A 156 22.42 12.43 36.93
CA VAL A 156 22.92 12.55 35.55
C VAL A 156 23.65 11.27 35.11
N ASN A 157 24.42 10.65 36.01
CA ASN A 157 25.08 9.37 35.74
C ASN A 157 24.05 8.24 35.52
N ASP A 158 22.99 8.17 36.31
CA ASP A 158 21.93 7.16 36.19
C ASP A 158 21.15 7.35 34.88
N GLN A 159 20.85 8.60 34.48
CA GLN A 159 20.30 8.92 33.15
C GLN A 159 21.24 8.51 32.01
N LEU A 160 22.55 8.74 32.16
CA LEU A 160 23.55 8.36 31.15
C LEU A 160 23.66 6.83 31.02
N GLN A 161 23.58 6.09 32.13
CA GLN A 161 23.52 4.63 32.13
C GLN A 161 22.22 4.12 31.48
N HIS A 162 21.07 4.76 31.74
CA HIS A 162 19.80 4.43 31.09
C HIS A 162 19.90 4.56 29.56
N PHE A 163 20.38 5.71 29.07
CA PHE A 163 20.53 5.93 27.62
C PHE A 163 21.56 4.98 26.99
N ASN A 164 22.65 4.64 27.67
CA ASN A 164 23.58 3.61 27.18
C ASN A 164 22.88 2.24 27.05
N ALA A 165 22.07 1.83 28.03
CA ALA A 165 21.32 0.58 27.98
C ALA A 165 20.18 0.58 26.94
N GLU A 166 19.67 1.75 26.52
CA GLU A 166 18.79 1.88 25.36
C GLU A 166 19.56 1.76 24.05
N VAL A 167 20.70 2.43 23.91
CA VAL A 167 21.57 2.34 22.73
C VAL A 167 22.03 0.90 22.51
N GLU A 168 22.42 0.17 23.56
CA GLU A 168 22.77 -1.25 23.47
C GLU A 168 21.59 -2.12 23.01
N ARG A 169 20.36 -1.86 23.51
CA ARG A 169 19.15 -2.56 23.05
C ARG A 169 18.85 -2.28 21.57
N TYR A 170 18.95 -1.03 21.12
CA TYR A 170 18.71 -0.66 19.72
C TYR A 170 19.79 -1.22 18.78
N ASN A 171 21.06 -1.28 19.22
CA ASN A 171 22.13 -1.94 18.47
C ASN A 171 21.85 -3.43 18.30
N ALA A 172 21.51 -4.15 19.38
CA ALA A 172 21.17 -5.57 19.32
C ALA A 172 19.96 -5.87 18.41
N LEU A 173 18.94 -5.01 18.43
CA LEU A 173 17.79 -5.11 17.52
C LEU A 173 18.20 -4.86 16.06
N THR A 174 19.08 -3.88 15.82
CA THR A 174 19.60 -3.55 14.47
C THR A 174 20.42 -4.70 13.90
N ASP A 175 21.28 -5.33 14.71
CA ASP A 175 22.06 -6.50 14.32
C ASP A 175 21.15 -7.70 13.97
N SER A 176 20.09 -7.94 14.76
CA SER A 176 19.08 -8.96 14.46
C SER A 176 18.39 -8.69 13.11
N LEU A 177 17.89 -7.47 12.90
CA LEU A 177 17.23 -7.07 11.66
C LEU A 177 18.17 -7.14 10.45
N GLN A 178 19.47 -6.88 10.64
CA GLN A 178 20.48 -7.01 9.60
C GLN A 178 20.80 -8.48 9.27
N ALA A 179 20.77 -9.37 10.26
CA ALA A 179 20.85 -10.81 10.04
C ALA A 179 19.60 -11.34 9.28
N ASP A 180 18.40 -10.93 9.70
CA ASP A 180 17.13 -11.30 9.06
C ASP A 180 17.07 -10.81 7.61
N ARG A 181 17.43 -9.54 7.35
CA ARG A 181 17.56 -9.00 5.99
C ARG A 181 18.51 -9.85 5.14
N SER A 182 19.64 -10.29 5.71
CA SER A 182 20.62 -11.12 5.00
C SER A 182 20.10 -12.53 4.71
N PHE A 183 19.26 -13.09 5.59
CA PHE A 183 18.55 -14.34 5.38
C PHE A 183 17.48 -14.21 4.28
N VAL A 184 16.66 -13.16 4.33
CA VAL A 184 15.61 -12.89 3.33
C VAL A 184 16.21 -12.71 1.93
N ILE A 185 17.26 -11.91 1.77
CA ILE A 185 17.97 -11.74 0.48
C ILE A 185 18.53 -13.07 -0.05
N ARG A 186 19.03 -13.95 0.83
CA ARG A 186 19.49 -15.29 0.43
C ARG A 186 18.34 -16.15 -0.05
N ARG A 187 17.20 -16.12 0.64
CA ARG A 187 16.00 -16.90 0.31
C ARG A 187 15.33 -16.41 -0.97
N GLU A 188 15.28 -15.09 -1.18
CA GLU A 188 14.82 -14.46 -2.43
C GLU A 188 15.65 -14.94 -3.63
N LYS A 189 16.99 -14.90 -3.52
CA LYS A 189 17.89 -15.41 -4.57
C LYS A 189 17.69 -16.90 -4.86
N GLU A 190 17.47 -17.71 -3.83
CA GLU A 190 17.18 -19.14 -3.99
C GLU A 190 15.84 -19.38 -4.71
N LEU A 191 14.82 -18.58 -4.41
CA LEU A 191 13.51 -18.64 -5.06
C LEU A 191 13.57 -18.15 -6.52
N ASN A 192 14.28 -17.06 -6.80
CA ASN A 192 14.47 -16.57 -8.16
C ASN A 192 15.21 -17.59 -9.03
N ALA A 193 16.29 -18.21 -8.54
CA ALA A 193 16.98 -19.27 -9.26
C ALA A 193 16.08 -20.49 -9.55
N LYS A 194 15.15 -20.82 -8.64
CA LYS A 194 14.13 -21.86 -8.86
C LYS A 194 13.10 -21.46 -9.89
N LEU A 195 12.68 -20.19 -9.91
CA LEU A 195 11.76 -19.64 -10.91
C LEU A 195 12.40 -19.69 -12.31
N GLU A 196 13.62 -19.17 -12.45
CA GLU A 196 14.40 -19.21 -13.70
C GLU A 196 14.59 -20.64 -14.21
N SER A 197 14.92 -21.59 -13.33
CA SER A 197 15.03 -23.01 -13.69
C SER A 197 13.68 -23.63 -14.10
N ALA A 198 12.58 -23.23 -13.48
CA ALA A 198 11.25 -23.75 -13.81
C ALA A 198 10.71 -23.15 -15.12
N ASP A 199 10.99 -21.88 -15.39
CA ASP A 199 10.67 -21.22 -16.66
C ASP A 199 11.53 -21.77 -17.80
N ALA A 200 12.83 -22.03 -17.58
CA ALA A 200 13.69 -22.71 -18.55
C ALA A 200 13.17 -24.11 -18.89
N ALA A 201 12.77 -24.90 -17.88
CA ALA A 201 12.17 -26.22 -18.11
C ALA A 201 10.82 -26.14 -18.85
N ARG A 202 9.96 -25.17 -18.51
CA ARG A 202 8.66 -24.97 -19.17
C ARG A 202 8.83 -24.55 -20.63
N ASN A 203 9.78 -23.65 -20.91
CA ASN A 203 10.11 -23.20 -22.26
C ASN A 203 10.69 -24.35 -23.10
N ALA A 204 11.56 -25.20 -22.53
CA ALA A 204 12.06 -26.38 -23.23
C ALA A 204 10.90 -27.30 -23.66
N ILE A 205 10.00 -27.65 -22.73
CA ILE A 205 8.83 -28.50 -23.00
C ILE A 205 7.88 -27.87 -24.04
N ASP A 206 7.61 -26.56 -23.95
CA ASP A 206 6.78 -25.84 -24.93
C ASP A 206 7.40 -25.86 -26.33
N THR A 207 8.72 -25.62 -26.43
CA THR A 207 9.42 -25.70 -27.73
C THR A 207 9.48 -27.10 -28.31
N GLU A 208 9.67 -28.13 -27.49
CA GLU A 208 9.81 -29.52 -27.94
C GLU A 208 8.46 -30.11 -28.36
N SER A 209 7.39 -29.83 -27.60
CA SER A 209 6.02 -30.18 -28.01
C SER A 209 5.58 -29.43 -29.27
N ARG A 210 5.83 -28.13 -29.37
CA ARG A 210 5.47 -27.35 -30.56
C ARG A 210 6.29 -27.72 -31.79
N LEU A 211 7.53 -28.20 -31.63
CA LEU A 211 8.30 -28.82 -32.72
C LEU A 211 7.66 -30.13 -33.17
N GLY A 212 7.30 -31.02 -32.24
CA GLY A 212 6.60 -32.27 -32.55
C GLY A 212 5.28 -32.05 -33.29
N ASP A 213 4.48 -31.07 -32.87
CA ASP A 213 3.23 -30.71 -33.57
C ASP A 213 3.48 -30.20 -35.00
N LEU A 214 4.55 -29.42 -35.21
CA LEU A 214 4.93 -28.91 -36.54
C LEU A 214 5.51 -30.00 -37.44
N GLU A 215 6.30 -30.93 -36.90
CA GLU A 215 6.78 -32.11 -37.62
C GLU A 215 5.63 -33.02 -38.05
N LEU A 216 4.63 -33.23 -37.18
CA LEU A 216 3.47 -34.06 -37.47
C LEU A 216 2.54 -33.39 -38.51
N GLN A 217 2.40 -32.06 -38.48
CA GLN A 217 1.73 -31.30 -39.55
C GLN A 217 2.50 -31.37 -40.87
N LEU A 218 3.83 -31.24 -40.86
CA LEU A 218 4.65 -31.36 -42.06
C LEU A 218 4.53 -32.76 -42.69
N GLN A 219 4.59 -33.81 -41.87
CA GLN A 219 4.43 -35.19 -42.32
C GLN A 219 3.04 -35.42 -42.94
N LYS A 220 1.99 -34.85 -42.35
CA LYS A 220 0.63 -34.88 -42.89
C LYS A 220 0.56 -34.20 -44.26
N CYS A 221 1.11 -32.99 -44.40
CA CYS A 221 1.17 -32.28 -45.68
C CYS A 221 1.98 -33.06 -46.75
N ILE A 222 3.03 -33.80 -46.36
CA ILE A 222 3.78 -34.67 -47.26
C ILE A 222 2.92 -35.85 -47.74
N SER A 223 2.16 -36.51 -46.86
CA SER A 223 1.23 -37.56 -47.27
C SER A 223 0.12 -37.04 -48.20
N GLU A 224 -0.50 -35.91 -47.86
CA GLU A 224 -1.53 -35.28 -48.70
C GLU A 224 -0.99 -34.89 -50.08
N LYS A 225 0.25 -34.38 -50.15
CA LYS A 225 0.92 -34.11 -51.42
C LYS A 225 1.12 -35.38 -52.24
N ASN A 226 1.62 -36.45 -51.63
CA ASN A 226 1.88 -37.72 -52.33
C ASN A 226 0.57 -38.35 -52.85
N ASP A 227 -0.51 -38.31 -52.07
CA ASP A 227 -1.83 -38.78 -52.49
C ASP A 227 -2.40 -37.97 -53.67
N LEU A 228 -2.17 -36.66 -53.68
CA LEU A 228 -2.54 -35.80 -54.81
C LEU A 228 -1.69 -36.07 -56.04
N GLU A 229 -0.38 -36.29 -55.87
CA GLU A 229 0.56 -36.61 -56.94
C GLU A 229 0.17 -37.93 -57.63
N ILE A 230 -0.15 -38.98 -56.85
CA ILE A 230 -0.71 -40.25 -57.34
C ILE A 230 -2.01 -40.01 -58.13
N LYS A 231 -2.99 -39.30 -57.56
CA LYS A 231 -4.26 -39.00 -58.24
C LYS A 231 -4.08 -38.21 -59.53
N THR A 232 -3.09 -37.32 -59.61
CA THR A 232 -2.76 -36.62 -60.86
C THR A 232 -2.12 -37.53 -61.89
N GLU A 233 -1.24 -38.46 -61.47
CA GLU A 233 -0.63 -39.45 -62.37
C GLU A 233 -1.68 -40.43 -62.92
N GLU A 234 -2.61 -40.90 -62.08
CA GLU A 234 -3.77 -41.69 -62.46
C GLU A 234 -4.66 -40.94 -63.49
N ALA A 235 -5.00 -39.68 -63.21
CA ALA A 235 -5.78 -38.86 -64.13
C ALA A 235 -5.07 -38.59 -65.47
N ILE A 236 -3.74 -38.45 -65.47
CA ILE A 236 -2.93 -38.34 -66.69
C ILE A 236 -2.98 -39.65 -67.48
N GLN A 237 -2.83 -40.81 -66.83
CA GLN A 237 -2.93 -42.12 -67.48
C GLN A 237 -4.33 -42.37 -68.06
N ASP A 238 -5.40 -42.03 -67.33
CA ASP A 238 -6.78 -42.11 -67.83
C ASP A 238 -7.05 -41.17 -69.01
N SER A 239 -6.45 -39.97 -69.02
CA SER A 239 -6.54 -39.05 -70.17
C SER A 239 -5.87 -39.59 -71.44
N GLY A 240 -4.95 -40.57 -71.29
CA GLY A 240 -4.30 -41.27 -72.39
C GLY A 240 -5.21 -42.26 -73.14
N ARG A 241 -6.32 -42.72 -72.54
CA ARG A 241 -7.23 -43.74 -73.08
C ARG A 241 -8.16 -43.21 -74.19
N LYS A 242 -7.60 -42.64 -75.25
CA LYS A 242 -8.36 -42.21 -76.45
C LYS A 242 -9.10 -43.36 -77.14
N ASP A 243 -8.57 -44.58 -77.05
CA ASP A 243 -9.07 -45.75 -77.75
C ASP A 243 -10.46 -46.20 -77.24
N ILE A 244 -10.70 -46.12 -75.92
CA ILE A 244 -11.99 -46.45 -75.30
C ILE A 244 -13.12 -45.53 -75.84
N LYS A 245 -12.82 -44.25 -76.12
CA LYS A 245 -13.81 -43.31 -76.66
C LYS A 245 -14.11 -43.53 -78.15
N SER A 246 -13.21 -44.15 -78.90
CA SER A 246 -13.52 -44.70 -80.24
C SER A 246 -14.32 -45.98 -80.16
N GLU A 247 -13.97 -46.90 -79.26
CA GLU A 247 -14.68 -48.18 -79.07
C GLU A 247 -16.14 -47.97 -78.65
N PHE A 248 -16.42 -47.09 -77.68
CA PHE A 248 -17.80 -46.73 -77.34
C PHE A 248 -18.57 -46.12 -78.52
N ARG A 249 -17.91 -45.33 -79.37
CA ARG A 249 -18.56 -44.76 -80.57
C ARG A 249 -18.90 -45.85 -81.59
N VAL A 250 -18.05 -46.86 -81.74
CA VAL A 250 -18.31 -48.04 -82.58
C VAL A 250 -19.44 -48.89 -82.00
N MET A 251 -19.44 -49.16 -80.70
CA MET A 251 -20.52 -49.90 -80.02
C MET A 251 -21.87 -49.21 -80.11
N VAL A 252 -21.96 -47.89 -79.83
CA VAL A 252 -23.20 -47.12 -79.99
C VAL A 252 -23.69 -47.13 -81.44
N SER A 253 -22.78 -47.10 -82.42
CA SER A 253 -23.11 -47.20 -83.84
C SER A 253 -23.56 -48.60 -84.26
N ALA A 254 -23.14 -49.65 -83.54
CA ALA A 254 -23.60 -51.03 -83.74
C ALA A 254 -25.00 -51.24 -83.14
N LEU A 255 -25.18 -50.89 -81.87
CA LEU A 255 -26.47 -50.97 -81.16
C LEU A 255 -27.58 -50.18 -81.87
N SER A 256 -27.27 -48.98 -82.37
CA SER A 256 -28.24 -48.17 -83.14
C SER A 256 -28.69 -48.88 -84.44
N ARG A 257 -27.82 -49.68 -85.05
CA ARG A 257 -28.10 -50.43 -86.28
C ARG A 257 -28.93 -51.68 -85.98
N GLU A 258 -28.61 -52.38 -84.90
CA GLU A 258 -29.38 -53.53 -84.41
C GLU A 258 -30.78 -53.11 -83.96
N MET A 259 -30.92 -51.97 -83.29
CA MET A 259 -32.22 -51.39 -82.92
C MET A 259 -33.07 -51.09 -84.17
N GLY A 260 -32.49 -50.46 -85.20
CA GLY A 260 -33.20 -50.25 -86.48
C GLY A 260 -33.57 -51.54 -87.22
N MET A 261 -32.76 -52.60 -87.09
CA MET A 261 -33.11 -53.94 -87.61
C MET A 261 -34.25 -54.59 -86.82
N MET A 262 -34.25 -54.47 -85.49
CA MET A 262 -35.31 -54.95 -84.60
C MET A 262 -36.63 -54.22 -84.88
N GLU A 263 -36.61 -52.89 -85.04
CA GLU A 263 -37.79 -52.10 -85.43
C GLU A 263 -38.34 -52.52 -86.81
N ALA A 264 -37.47 -52.75 -87.79
CA ALA A 264 -37.84 -53.23 -89.12
C ALA A 264 -38.33 -54.69 -89.15
N GLN A 265 -37.95 -55.51 -88.16
CA GLN A 265 -38.57 -56.82 -87.93
C GLN A 265 -39.94 -56.64 -87.27
N LEU A 266 -40.05 -55.81 -86.23
CA LEU A 266 -41.28 -55.60 -85.47
C LEU A 266 -42.40 -55.00 -86.35
N SER A 267 -42.08 -54.14 -87.33
CA SER A 267 -43.04 -53.69 -88.35
C SER A 267 -43.53 -54.84 -89.24
N ARG A 268 -42.63 -55.67 -89.78
CA ARG A 268 -43.01 -56.86 -90.57
C ARG A 268 -43.90 -57.82 -89.78
N TRP A 269 -43.60 -58.05 -88.51
CA TRP A 269 -44.42 -58.91 -87.65
C TRP A 269 -45.80 -58.30 -87.39
N LYS A 270 -45.90 -56.98 -87.24
CA LYS A 270 -47.20 -56.26 -87.20
C LYS A 270 -47.97 -56.44 -88.50
N ASP A 271 -47.35 -56.28 -89.66
CA ASP A 271 -48.01 -56.45 -90.96
C ASP A 271 -48.52 -57.90 -91.14
N THR A 272 -47.68 -58.89 -90.84
CA THR A 272 -48.06 -60.32 -90.86
C THR A 272 -49.19 -60.63 -89.88
N ALA A 273 -49.22 -59.99 -88.70
CA ALA A 273 -50.31 -60.17 -87.74
C ALA A 273 -51.64 -59.56 -88.24
N HIS A 274 -51.62 -58.40 -88.93
CA HIS A 274 -52.82 -57.86 -89.57
C HIS A 274 -53.32 -58.77 -90.70
N GLU A 275 -52.40 -59.33 -91.49
CA GLU A 275 -52.74 -60.29 -92.56
C GLU A 275 -53.36 -61.58 -91.99
N ALA A 276 -52.81 -62.09 -90.88
CA ALA A 276 -53.36 -63.23 -90.15
C ALA A 276 -54.75 -62.95 -89.57
N LEU A 277 -55.02 -61.73 -89.09
CA LEU A 277 -56.36 -61.31 -88.64
C LEU A 277 -57.37 -61.27 -89.80
N LEU A 278 -57.00 -60.68 -90.95
CA LEU A 278 -57.84 -60.67 -92.15
C LEU A 278 -58.14 -62.10 -92.65
N LEU A 279 -57.15 -62.99 -92.61
CA LEU A 279 -57.33 -64.42 -92.93
C LEU A 279 -58.23 -65.13 -91.90
N ARG A 280 -58.14 -64.77 -90.62
CA ARG A 280 -59.00 -65.32 -89.55
C ARG A 280 -60.47 -64.89 -89.73
N GLU A 281 -60.74 -63.62 -90.03
CA GLU A 281 -62.08 -63.13 -90.34
C GLU A 281 -62.66 -63.81 -91.58
N LYS A 282 -61.85 -63.93 -92.65
CA LYS A 282 -62.23 -64.65 -93.87
C LYS A 282 -62.51 -66.13 -93.59
N THR A 283 -61.75 -66.76 -92.71
CA THR A 283 -61.97 -68.15 -92.25
C THR A 283 -63.24 -68.28 -91.41
N GLN A 284 -63.56 -67.31 -90.54
CA GLN A 284 -64.83 -67.29 -89.81
C GLN A 284 -66.04 -67.11 -90.74
N SER A 285 -65.94 -66.23 -91.74
CA SER A 285 -66.95 -66.06 -92.79
C SER A 285 -67.17 -67.35 -93.61
N LEU A 286 -66.09 -68.01 -94.03
CA LEU A 286 -66.18 -69.32 -94.69
C LEU A 286 -66.76 -70.39 -93.76
N LYS A 287 -66.42 -70.39 -92.47
CA LYS A 287 -66.97 -71.33 -91.49
C LYS A 287 -68.48 -71.11 -91.25
N ALA A 288 -68.95 -69.87 -91.28
CA ALA A 288 -70.38 -69.53 -91.25
C ALA A 288 -71.12 -69.98 -92.53
N SER A 289 -70.47 -69.85 -93.69
CA SER A 289 -71.00 -70.38 -94.97
C SER A 289 -71.07 -71.92 -94.96
N ILE A 290 -70.05 -72.59 -94.41
CA ILE A 290 -70.01 -74.05 -94.25
C ILE A 290 -71.08 -74.54 -93.25
N THR A 291 -71.31 -73.85 -92.11
CA THR A 291 -72.40 -74.24 -91.20
C THR A 291 -73.76 -74.05 -91.85
N MET A 292 -74.01 -72.94 -92.57
CA MET A 292 -75.23 -72.78 -93.36
C MET A 292 -75.43 -73.89 -94.41
N LYS A 293 -74.36 -74.29 -95.12
CA LYS A 293 -74.42 -75.40 -96.09
C LYS A 293 -74.58 -76.77 -95.42
N SER A 294 -74.06 -76.95 -94.21
CA SER A 294 -74.27 -78.15 -93.38
C SER A 294 -75.72 -78.26 -92.92
N ASP A 295 -76.33 -77.15 -92.50
CA ASP A 295 -77.75 -77.10 -92.13
C ASP A 295 -78.67 -77.29 -93.34
N GLU A 296 -78.31 -76.75 -94.51
CA GLU A 296 -78.99 -77.06 -95.77
C GLU A 296 -78.87 -78.54 -96.15
N ARG A 297 -77.69 -79.16 -95.94
CA ARG A 297 -77.48 -80.61 -96.12
C ARG A 297 -78.29 -81.44 -95.13
N LYS A 298 -78.44 -81.01 -93.86
CA LYS A 298 -79.35 -81.63 -92.89
C LYS A 298 -80.80 -81.54 -93.36
N ARG A 299 -81.30 -80.37 -93.75
CA ARG A 299 -82.66 -80.19 -94.30
C ARG A 299 -82.92 -80.98 -95.59
N LEU A 300 -81.86 -81.34 -96.33
CA LEU A 300 -81.94 -82.26 -97.47
C LEU A 300 -81.97 -83.72 -97.00
N ALA A 301 -81.09 -84.13 -96.06
CA ALA A 301 -81.11 -85.46 -95.46
C ALA A 301 -82.44 -85.76 -94.73
N ASP A 302 -83.03 -84.80 -94.03
CA ASP A 302 -84.35 -84.87 -93.38
C ASP A 302 -85.50 -85.00 -94.40
N ARG A 303 -85.28 -84.60 -95.66
CA ARG A 303 -86.21 -84.86 -96.77
C ARG A 303 -85.97 -86.23 -97.41
N CYS A 304 -84.71 -86.66 -97.54
CA CYS A 304 -84.36 -87.98 -98.04
C CYS A 304 -84.87 -89.08 -97.09
N THR A 305 -84.66 -88.96 -95.78
CA THR A 305 -85.19 -89.91 -94.78
C THR A 305 -86.72 -90.00 -94.81
N LYS A 306 -87.43 -88.86 -94.93
CA LYS A 306 -88.89 -88.84 -95.17
C LYS A 306 -89.33 -89.43 -96.52
N GLN A 307 -88.44 -89.52 -97.50
CA GLN A 307 -88.68 -90.27 -98.74
C GLN A 307 -88.33 -91.76 -98.58
N GLU A 308 -87.31 -92.11 -97.79
CA GLU A 308 -86.95 -93.49 -97.44
C GLU A 308 -88.04 -94.16 -96.58
N GLU A 309 -88.68 -93.43 -95.67
CA GLU A 309 -89.87 -93.90 -94.93
C GLU A 309 -91.03 -94.22 -95.88
N LYS A 310 -91.28 -93.37 -96.88
CA LYS A 310 -92.26 -93.65 -97.93
C LYS A 310 -91.87 -94.87 -98.76
N ILE A 311 -90.60 -95.00 -99.14
CA ILE A 311 -90.07 -96.17 -99.87
C ILE A 311 -90.18 -97.44 -99.02
N LYS A 312 -89.96 -97.38 -97.70
CA LYS A 312 -90.20 -98.51 -96.78
C LYS A 312 -91.67 -98.91 -96.77
N SER A 313 -92.61 -97.98 -96.66
CA SER A 313 -94.05 -98.30 -96.74
C SER A 313 -94.46 -98.92 -98.09
N ILE A 314 -93.81 -98.52 -99.19
CA ILE A 314 -94.01 -99.12 -100.52
C ILE A 314 -93.39 -100.52 -100.60
N LYS A 315 -92.24 -100.77 -99.94
CA LYS A 315 -91.64 -102.10 -99.84
C LYS A 315 -92.46 -103.06 -98.97
N GLU A 316 -93.01 -102.60 -97.85
CA GLU A 316 -93.95 -103.39 -97.02
C GLU A 316 -95.24 -103.75 -97.78
N LEU A 317 -95.71 -102.87 -98.67
CA LEU A 317 -96.82 -103.17 -99.58
C LEU A 317 -96.44 -104.23 -100.63
N ILE A 318 -95.21 -104.22 -101.13
CA ILE A 318 -94.68 -105.23 -102.06
C ILE A 318 -94.50 -106.59 -101.36
N GLU A 319 -94.02 -106.64 -100.11
CA GLU A 319 -93.91 -107.89 -99.35
C GLU A 319 -95.28 -108.52 -99.04
N LYS A 320 -96.33 -107.72 -98.81
CA LYS A 320 -97.71 -108.23 -98.73
C LYS A 320 -98.16 -108.89 -100.04
N LEU A 321 -97.97 -108.20 -101.17
CA LEU A 321 -98.32 -108.73 -102.50
C LEU A 321 -97.46 -109.95 -102.91
N GLN A 322 -96.25 -110.11 -102.36
CA GLN A 322 -95.43 -111.31 -102.54
C GLN A 322 -95.87 -112.49 -101.66
N LYS A 323 -96.46 -112.27 -100.49
CA LYS A 323 -97.10 -113.33 -99.70
C LYS A 323 -98.37 -113.86 -100.37
N GLU A 324 -99.23 -112.98 -100.89
CA GLU A 324 -100.41 -113.37 -101.67
C GLU A 324 -100.05 -114.16 -102.94
N LYS A 325 -98.87 -113.92 -103.53
CA LYS A 325 -98.34 -114.73 -104.66
C LYS A 325 -97.96 -116.16 -104.25
N LEU A 326 -97.38 -116.36 -103.06
CA LEU A 326 -96.95 -117.68 -102.58
C LEU A 326 -98.13 -118.58 -102.17
N GLU A 327 -99.23 -117.99 -101.71
CA GLU A 327 -100.45 -118.73 -101.36
C GLU A 327 -101.15 -119.34 -102.60
N LEU A 328 -100.89 -118.83 -103.81
CA LEU A 328 -101.36 -119.41 -105.08
C LEU A 328 -100.44 -120.49 -105.67
N GLN A 329 -99.26 -120.74 -105.09
CA GLN A 329 -98.33 -121.79 -105.54
C GLN A 329 -98.63 -123.17 -104.92
N ILE A 330 -99.49 -123.23 -103.88
CA ILE A 330 -99.74 -124.43 -103.07
C ILE A 330 -100.78 -125.39 -103.71
N PHE A 331 -101.47 -124.96 -104.77
CA PHE A 331 -102.59 -125.72 -105.36
C PHE A 331 -102.23 -126.71 -106.49
N LEU A 332 -100.95 -126.97 -106.77
CA LEU A 332 -100.54 -127.62 -108.03
C LEU A 332 -99.64 -128.88 -107.95
N ASP A 333 -99.25 -129.39 -106.77
CA ASP A 333 -98.41 -130.61 -106.65
C ASP A 333 -98.98 -131.63 -105.64
N LEU A 334 -100.12 -132.26 -106.00
CA LEU A 334 -100.71 -133.37 -105.22
C LEU A 334 -101.41 -134.44 -106.10
N TYR A 335 -100.64 -135.13 -106.96
CA TYR A 335 -100.90 -136.45 -107.57
C TYR A 335 -99.59 -136.93 -108.22
N GLY A 336 -99.14 -138.18 -108.15
CA GLY A 336 -99.63 -139.39 -107.48
C GLY A 336 -98.65 -140.56 -107.69
N ASN A 337 -98.57 -141.49 -106.74
CA ASN A 337 -97.50 -142.49 -106.56
C ASN A 337 -97.67 -143.81 -107.38
N GLU A 338 -96.62 -144.67 -107.33
CA GLU A 338 -96.62 -146.17 -107.34
C GLU A 338 -96.86 -146.95 -108.68
N SER A 339 -96.42 -148.22 -108.91
CA SER A 339 -95.57 -149.21 -108.17
C SER A 339 -95.16 -150.51 -108.98
N TYR A 340 -94.31 -151.36 -108.35
CA TYR A 340 -94.08 -152.85 -108.49
C TYR A 340 -93.44 -153.57 -109.72
N ASP A 341 -92.17 -153.99 -109.55
CA ASP A 341 -91.63 -155.37 -109.35
C ASP A 341 -92.01 -156.60 -110.23
N ASN A 342 -91.04 -157.17 -111.01
CA ASN A 342 -90.41 -158.52 -110.77
C ASN A 342 -89.40 -158.97 -111.85
N ARG A 343 -88.20 -159.44 -111.42
CA ARG A 343 -87.24 -160.42 -112.04
C ARG A 343 -86.71 -160.15 -113.48
N ASP A 344 -85.50 -160.55 -113.88
CA ASP A 344 -84.73 -161.77 -113.54
C ASP A 344 -83.19 -161.59 -113.54
N VAL A 345 -82.47 -162.62 -113.08
CA VAL A 345 -81.06 -162.52 -112.63
C VAL A 345 -80.02 -162.64 -113.78
N ALA A 346 -79.86 -161.58 -114.56
CA ALA A 346 -78.72 -161.40 -115.48
C ALA A 346 -77.98 -160.05 -115.31
N ASP A 347 -78.66 -159.00 -114.85
CA ASP A 347 -78.15 -157.61 -114.86
C ASP A 347 -77.12 -157.26 -113.77
N ILE A 348 -76.87 -158.16 -112.81
CA ILE A 348 -76.06 -157.86 -111.61
C ILE A 348 -74.59 -157.54 -111.94
N ARG A 349 -74.07 -157.96 -113.10
CA ARG A 349 -72.69 -157.63 -113.55
C ARG A 349 -72.55 -156.28 -114.25
N GLU A 350 -73.66 -155.65 -114.65
CA GLU A 350 -73.66 -154.28 -115.22
C GLU A 350 -74.13 -153.23 -114.20
N SER A 351 -74.72 -153.64 -113.07
CA SER A 351 -74.97 -152.75 -111.92
C SER A 351 -73.69 -152.44 -111.12
N GLU A 352 -72.72 -153.37 -111.06
CA GLU A 352 -71.48 -153.19 -110.30
C GLU A 352 -70.60 -152.05 -110.87
N ARG A 353 -70.46 -151.96 -112.20
CA ARG A 353 -69.75 -150.82 -112.84
C ARG A 353 -70.46 -149.48 -112.60
N ARG A 354 -71.80 -149.47 -112.57
CA ARG A 354 -72.59 -148.25 -112.28
C ARG A 354 -72.42 -147.80 -110.83
N ALA A 355 -72.36 -148.74 -109.88
CA ALA A 355 -72.10 -148.43 -108.47
C ALA A 355 -70.70 -147.83 -108.25
N LEU A 356 -69.66 -148.33 -108.94
CA LEU A 356 -68.31 -147.75 -108.89
C LEU A 356 -68.27 -146.31 -109.44
N LEU A 357 -68.95 -146.05 -110.57
CA LEU A 357 -69.02 -144.69 -111.13
C LEU A 357 -69.76 -143.72 -110.17
N GLN A 358 -70.83 -144.18 -109.52
CA GLN A 358 -71.56 -143.40 -108.51
C GLN A 358 -70.71 -143.12 -107.27
N ALA A 359 -69.91 -144.09 -106.81
CA ALA A 359 -68.99 -143.90 -105.69
C ALA A 359 -67.86 -142.90 -106.02
N GLU A 360 -67.40 -142.84 -107.27
CA GLU A 360 -66.42 -141.84 -107.73
C GLU A 360 -67.01 -140.43 -107.81
N VAL A 361 -68.25 -140.28 -108.29
CA VAL A 361 -68.97 -138.99 -108.25
C VAL A 361 -69.19 -138.51 -106.81
N LEU A 362 -69.58 -139.39 -105.89
CA LEU A 362 -69.77 -139.05 -104.48
C LEU A 362 -68.46 -138.72 -103.76
N ARG A 363 -67.35 -139.40 -104.10
CA ARG A 363 -66.01 -139.07 -103.61
C ARG A 363 -65.57 -137.69 -104.08
N ASN A 364 -65.73 -137.37 -105.37
CA ASN A 364 -65.40 -136.04 -105.89
C ASN A 364 -66.24 -134.93 -105.22
N ALA A 365 -67.54 -135.15 -105.00
CA ALA A 365 -68.40 -134.20 -104.31
C ALA A 365 -68.02 -134.02 -102.82
N LEU A 366 -67.56 -135.08 -102.14
CA LEU A 366 -67.04 -135.00 -100.77
C LEU A 366 -65.67 -134.29 -100.73
N GLU A 367 -64.79 -134.54 -101.69
CA GLU A 367 -63.50 -133.87 -101.80
C GLU A 367 -63.69 -132.37 -102.10
N GLU A 368 -64.58 -132.01 -103.03
CA GLU A 368 -64.97 -130.63 -103.34
C GLU A 368 -65.57 -129.93 -102.12
N HIS A 369 -66.52 -130.54 -101.40
CA HIS A 369 -67.08 -129.97 -100.18
C HIS A 369 -66.05 -129.86 -99.05
N SER A 370 -65.11 -130.81 -98.94
CA SER A 370 -64.01 -130.71 -97.98
C SER A 370 -63.04 -129.57 -98.32
N LEU A 371 -62.84 -129.28 -99.61
CA LEU A 371 -62.07 -128.14 -100.09
C LEU A 371 -62.81 -126.83 -99.77
N GLU A 372 -64.12 -126.74 -100.03
CA GLU A 372 -64.94 -125.59 -99.67
C GLU A 372 -64.87 -125.29 -98.16
N LEU A 373 -64.99 -126.32 -97.30
CA LEU A 373 -64.91 -126.15 -95.85
C LEU A 373 -63.53 -125.69 -95.41
N ARG A 374 -62.45 -126.20 -96.03
CA ARG A 374 -61.08 -125.73 -95.77
C ARG A 374 -60.85 -124.29 -96.24
N VAL A 375 -61.42 -123.89 -97.38
CA VAL A 375 -61.36 -122.52 -97.89
C VAL A 375 -62.19 -121.57 -97.03
N LYS A 376 -63.39 -121.97 -96.58
CA LYS A 376 -64.19 -121.20 -95.62
C LYS A 376 -63.44 -121.01 -94.29
N ALA A 377 -62.89 -122.08 -93.71
CA ALA A 377 -62.09 -122.00 -92.49
C ALA A 377 -60.81 -121.15 -92.65
N ALA A 378 -60.16 -121.22 -93.83
CA ALA A 378 -59.00 -120.37 -94.14
C ALA A 378 -59.39 -118.89 -94.27
N ASN A 379 -60.48 -118.58 -94.97
CA ASN A 379 -61.00 -117.21 -95.11
C ASN A 379 -61.49 -116.65 -93.76
N GLU A 380 -62.15 -117.45 -92.94
CA GLU A 380 -62.56 -117.08 -91.57
C GLU A 380 -61.34 -116.81 -90.67
N ALA A 381 -60.30 -117.63 -90.76
CA ALA A 381 -59.04 -117.42 -90.06
C ALA A 381 -58.28 -116.18 -90.57
N GLU A 382 -58.29 -115.92 -91.89
CA GLU A 382 -57.69 -114.72 -92.50
C GLU A 382 -58.43 -113.45 -92.05
N VAL A 383 -59.77 -113.45 -92.08
CA VAL A 383 -60.60 -112.35 -91.56
C VAL A 383 -60.34 -112.13 -90.07
N ALA A 384 -60.25 -113.18 -89.26
CA ALA A 384 -59.92 -113.06 -87.83
C ALA A 384 -58.50 -112.52 -87.60
N CYS A 385 -57.51 -112.93 -88.41
CA CYS A 385 -56.16 -112.38 -88.37
C CYS A 385 -56.13 -110.90 -88.80
N GLN A 386 -56.86 -110.51 -89.84
CA GLN A 386 -56.94 -109.13 -90.33
C GLN A 386 -57.67 -108.21 -89.34
N GLN A 387 -58.70 -108.71 -88.65
CA GLN A 387 -59.35 -108.00 -87.54
C GLN A 387 -58.40 -107.80 -86.35
N ARG A 388 -57.60 -108.82 -86.00
CA ARG A 388 -56.58 -108.70 -84.95
C ARG A 388 -55.45 -107.74 -85.35
N LEU A 389 -55.04 -107.75 -86.61
CA LEU A 389 -54.03 -106.83 -87.14
C LEU A 389 -54.54 -105.38 -87.09
N SER A 390 -55.73 -105.10 -87.61
CA SER A 390 -56.33 -103.76 -87.57
C SER A 390 -56.62 -103.25 -86.15
N ALA A 391 -56.97 -104.14 -85.21
CA ALA A 391 -57.09 -103.80 -83.80
C ALA A 391 -55.72 -103.42 -83.19
N ALA A 392 -54.66 -104.19 -83.47
CA ALA A 392 -53.31 -103.89 -83.00
C ALA A 392 -52.72 -102.62 -83.66
N GLU A 393 -53.01 -102.37 -84.94
CA GLU A 393 -52.65 -101.13 -85.63
C GLU A 393 -53.35 -99.90 -85.02
N ALA A 394 -54.62 -100.04 -84.64
CA ALA A 394 -55.36 -99.00 -83.92
C ALA A 394 -54.80 -98.75 -82.52
N GLU A 395 -54.46 -99.81 -81.77
CA GLU A 395 -53.81 -99.71 -80.46
C GLU A 395 -52.43 -99.03 -80.56
N ILE A 396 -51.61 -99.40 -81.55
CA ILE A 396 -50.32 -98.74 -81.83
C ILE A 396 -50.51 -97.26 -82.18
N ALA A 397 -51.54 -96.92 -82.96
CA ALA A 397 -51.86 -95.52 -83.27
C ALA A 397 -52.31 -94.74 -82.03
N GLU A 398 -53.11 -95.33 -81.15
CA GLU A 398 -53.53 -94.72 -79.88
C GLU A 398 -52.35 -94.53 -78.92
N LEU A 399 -51.47 -95.53 -78.78
CA LEU A 399 -50.27 -95.45 -77.94
C LEU A 399 -49.28 -94.41 -78.46
N ARG A 400 -49.11 -94.27 -79.78
CA ARG A 400 -48.32 -93.17 -80.37
C ARG A 400 -48.92 -91.81 -80.08
N ALA A 401 -50.23 -91.63 -80.29
CA ALA A 401 -50.90 -90.37 -79.97
C ALA A 401 -50.82 -90.00 -78.47
N LYS A 402 -50.80 -91.00 -77.58
CA LYS A 402 -50.54 -90.81 -76.13
C LYS A 402 -49.09 -90.45 -75.83
N LEU A 403 -48.12 -91.08 -76.50
CA LEU A 403 -46.70 -90.72 -76.37
C LEU A 403 -46.47 -89.28 -76.85
N ASP A 404 -46.92 -88.94 -78.05
CA ASP A 404 -46.86 -87.58 -78.63
C ASP A 404 -47.56 -86.53 -77.75
N ALA A 405 -48.56 -86.93 -76.96
CA ALA A 405 -49.17 -86.08 -75.93
C ALA A 405 -48.26 -85.90 -74.72
N SER A 406 -47.77 -87.00 -74.14
CA SER A 406 -46.85 -86.94 -72.99
C SER A 406 -45.53 -86.22 -73.28
N GLU A 407 -45.00 -86.31 -74.51
CA GLU A 407 -43.78 -85.59 -74.92
C GLU A 407 -44.03 -84.08 -75.05
N ARG A 408 -45.22 -83.67 -75.52
CA ARG A 408 -45.63 -82.26 -75.52
C ARG A 408 -45.82 -81.75 -74.09
N ASP A 409 -46.57 -82.48 -73.26
CA ASP A 409 -46.80 -82.11 -71.86
C ASP A 409 -45.46 -82.01 -71.08
N ALA A 410 -44.52 -82.92 -71.32
CA ALA A 410 -43.18 -82.88 -70.74
C ALA A 410 -42.35 -81.67 -71.24
N SER A 411 -42.50 -81.30 -72.51
CA SER A 411 -41.85 -80.11 -73.09
C SER A 411 -42.43 -78.81 -72.52
N GLU A 412 -43.75 -78.73 -72.36
CA GLU A 412 -44.45 -77.60 -71.73
C GLU A 412 -44.04 -77.44 -70.26
N LEU A 413 -43.95 -78.54 -69.51
CA LEU A 413 -43.46 -78.54 -68.13
C LEU A 413 -41.98 -78.15 -68.02
N ALA A 414 -41.13 -78.64 -68.93
CA ALA A 414 -39.72 -78.28 -68.95
C ALA A 414 -39.50 -76.77 -69.23
N GLU A 415 -40.30 -76.19 -70.13
CA GLU A 415 -40.24 -74.74 -70.40
C GLU A 415 -40.81 -73.93 -69.23
N ALA A 416 -41.89 -74.40 -68.59
CA ALA A 416 -42.43 -73.78 -67.37
C ALA A 416 -41.41 -73.78 -66.22
N ILE A 417 -40.62 -74.85 -66.06
CA ILE A 417 -39.52 -74.91 -65.08
C ILE A 417 -38.45 -73.85 -65.40
N LYS A 418 -37.95 -73.76 -66.64
CA LYS A 418 -36.97 -72.73 -67.02
C LYS A 418 -37.47 -71.31 -66.75
N ILE A 419 -38.75 -71.03 -67.01
CA ILE A 419 -39.36 -69.73 -66.71
C ILE A 419 -39.32 -69.46 -65.20
N LYS A 420 -39.59 -70.46 -64.35
CA LYS A 420 -39.52 -70.33 -62.89
C LYS A 420 -38.09 -70.25 -62.34
N ASP A 421 -37.14 -70.93 -62.96
CA ASP A 421 -35.71 -70.79 -62.63
C ASP A 421 -35.24 -69.36 -62.96
N ALA A 422 -35.60 -68.82 -64.13
CA ALA A 422 -35.28 -67.44 -64.50
C ALA A 422 -35.97 -66.38 -63.62
N GLU A 423 -37.23 -66.62 -63.19
CA GLU A 423 -37.89 -65.78 -62.18
C GLU A 423 -37.15 -65.85 -60.82
N ALA A 424 -36.69 -67.02 -60.40
CA ALA A 424 -35.95 -67.19 -59.15
C ALA A 424 -34.57 -66.52 -59.19
N GLU A 425 -33.83 -66.63 -60.30
CA GLU A 425 -32.57 -65.90 -60.52
C GLU A 425 -32.78 -64.38 -60.48
N ALA A 426 -33.86 -63.88 -61.10
CA ALA A 426 -34.23 -62.46 -61.02
C ALA A 426 -34.48 -62.02 -59.57
N TYR A 427 -35.28 -62.78 -58.80
CA TYR A 427 -35.53 -62.47 -57.38
C TYR A 427 -34.27 -62.54 -56.52
N ILE A 428 -33.34 -63.47 -56.79
CA ILE A 428 -32.04 -63.50 -56.10
C ILE A 428 -31.27 -62.20 -56.38
N SER A 429 -31.19 -61.76 -57.63
CA SER A 429 -30.50 -60.50 -57.98
C SER A 429 -31.14 -59.25 -57.36
N GLU A 430 -32.48 -59.22 -57.22
CA GLU A 430 -33.19 -58.16 -56.50
C GLU A 430 -32.88 -58.19 -55.00
N ILE A 431 -32.85 -59.37 -54.38
CA ILE A 431 -32.50 -59.54 -52.96
C ILE A 431 -31.05 -59.13 -52.69
N GLU A 432 -30.10 -59.51 -53.56
CA GLU A 432 -28.69 -59.10 -53.46
C GLU A 432 -28.54 -57.58 -53.60
N THR A 433 -29.26 -56.97 -54.55
CA THR A 433 -29.27 -55.50 -54.76
C THR A 433 -29.84 -54.76 -53.54
N ILE A 434 -30.94 -55.26 -52.96
CA ILE A 434 -31.53 -54.71 -51.73
C ILE A 434 -30.60 -54.91 -50.53
N GLY A 435 -29.93 -56.06 -50.44
CA GLY A 435 -28.94 -56.39 -49.42
C GLY A 435 -27.78 -55.39 -49.41
N GLN A 436 -27.16 -55.15 -50.56
CA GLN A 436 -26.07 -54.17 -50.69
C GLN A 436 -26.54 -52.75 -50.31
N ALA A 437 -27.70 -52.32 -50.80
CA ALA A 437 -28.25 -51.00 -50.46
C ALA A 437 -28.54 -50.85 -48.94
N TYR A 438 -28.91 -51.94 -48.27
CA TYR A 438 -29.09 -51.96 -46.82
C TYR A 438 -27.76 -51.92 -46.06
N GLU A 439 -26.74 -52.67 -46.50
CA GLU A 439 -25.39 -52.64 -45.92
C GLU A 439 -24.71 -51.26 -46.08
N ASP A 440 -24.86 -50.63 -47.25
CA ASP A 440 -24.38 -49.27 -47.52
C ASP A 440 -25.07 -48.26 -46.57
N MET A 441 -26.41 -48.35 -46.44
CA MET A 441 -27.17 -47.50 -45.51
C MET A 441 -26.79 -47.76 -44.04
N GLN A 442 -26.55 -49.01 -43.66
CA GLN A 442 -26.12 -49.37 -42.31
C GLN A 442 -24.73 -48.79 -42.01
N THR A 443 -23.81 -48.85 -42.97
CA THR A 443 -22.47 -48.24 -42.88
C THR A 443 -22.57 -46.71 -42.77
N GLN A 444 -23.43 -46.07 -43.57
CA GLN A 444 -23.68 -44.63 -43.47
C GLN A 444 -24.26 -44.23 -42.11
N ASN A 445 -25.20 -45.02 -41.57
CA ASN A 445 -25.77 -44.79 -40.24
C ASN A 445 -24.74 -44.96 -39.12
N GLN A 446 -23.83 -45.94 -39.20
CA GLN A 446 -22.73 -46.09 -38.25
C GLN A 446 -21.79 -44.87 -38.27
N HIS A 447 -21.43 -44.39 -39.47
CA HIS A 447 -20.61 -43.19 -39.62
C HIS A 447 -21.30 -41.94 -39.07
N LEU A 448 -22.61 -41.75 -39.32
CA LEU A 448 -23.38 -40.65 -38.73
C LEU A 448 -23.45 -40.74 -37.20
N LEU A 449 -23.65 -41.94 -36.63
CA LEU A 449 -23.65 -42.15 -35.19
C LEU A 449 -22.29 -41.85 -34.56
N GLN A 450 -21.19 -42.23 -35.23
CA GLN A 450 -19.83 -41.86 -34.81
C GLN A 450 -19.63 -40.35 -34.83
N GLN A 451 -20.04 -39.66 -35.90
CA GLN A 451 -19.95 -38.19 -35.98
C GLN A 451 -20.75 -37.47 -34.89
N VAL A 452 -21.95 -37.98 -34.54
CA VAL A 452 -22.73 -37.44 -33.41
C VAL A 452 -21.98 -37.65 -32.09
N THR A 453 -21.43 -38.85 -31.87
CA THR A 453 -20.67 -39.17 -30.65
C THR A 453 -19.41 -38.28 -30.51
N GLU A 454 -18.63 -38.12 -31.59
CA GLU A 454 -17.45 -37.25 -31.61
C GLU A 454 -17.80 -35.78 -31.36
N ARG A 455 -18.95 -35.32 -31.86
CA ARG A 455 -19.46 -33.96 -31.57
C ARG A 455 -19.91 -33.80 -30.13
N ASP A 456 -20.53 -34.82 -29.53
CA ASP A 456 -20.93 -34.78 -28.13
C ASP A 456 -19.72 -34.81 -27.19
N ASP A 457 -18.69 -35.61 -27.49
CA ASP A 457 -17.40 -35.57 -26.78
C ASP A 457 -16.72 -34.20 -26.87
N TYR A 458 -16.78 -33.55 -28.04
CA TYR A 458 -16.28 -32.18 -28.22
C TYR A 458 -17.10 -31.15 -27.42
N ASN A 459 -18.44 -31.27 -27.42
CA ASN A 459 -19.32 -30.43 -26.62
C ASN A 459 -19.05 -30.60 -25.11
N ILE A 460 -18.84 -31.83 -24.63
CA ILE A 460 -18.49 -32.13 -23.23
C ILE A 460 -17.16 -31.45 -22.85
N LYS A 461 -16.14 -31.53 -23.72
CA LYS A 461 -14.85 -30.83 -23.52
C LYS A 461 -15.04 -29.31 -23.43
N LEU A 462 -15.76 -28.71 -24.39
CA LEU A 462 -16.06 -27.26 -24.38
C LEU A 462 -16.81 -26.82 -23.12
N VAL A 463 -17.81 -27.57 -22.67
CA VAL A 463 -18.55 -27.26 -21.43
C VAL A 463 -17.64 -27.39 -20.21
N SER A 464 -16.83 -28.44 -20.12
CA SER A 464 -15.82 -28.61 -19.06
C SER A 464 -14.86 -27.41 -19.00
N ASP A 465 -14.30 -27.00 -20.14
CA ASP A 465 -13.34 -25.90 -20.18
C ASP A 465 -14.00 -24.53 -19.97
N SER A 466 -15.25 -24.36 -20.37
CA SER A 466 -16.08 -23.20 -20.02
C SER A 466 -16.29 -23.10 -18.50
N VAL A 467 -16.61 -24.21 -17.83
CA VAL A 467 -16.76 -24.26 -16.37
C VAL A 467 -15.45 -23.98 -15.66
N LYS A 468 -14.32 -24.59 -16.07
CA LYS A 468 -12.98 -24.29 -15.52
C LYS A 468 -12.63 -22.81 -15.67
N THR A 469 -12.85 -22.24 -16.86
CA THR A 469 -12.61 -20.82 -17.15
C THR A 469 -13.48 -19.93 -16.27
N LYS A 470 -14.76 -20.30 -16.07
CA LYS A 470 -15.68 -19.55 -15.22
C LYS A 470 -15.28 -19.62 -13.74
N GLN A 471 -14.82 -20.78 -13.27
CA GLN A 471 -14.29 -20.95 -11.92
C GLN A 471 -13.04 -20.09 -11.70
N ALA A 472 -12.08 -20.12 -12.63
CA ALA A 472 -10.88 -19.27 -12.58
C ALA A 472 -11.24 -17.77 -12.60
N GLN A 473 -12.20 -17.35 -13.44
CA GLN A 473 -12.70 -15.97 -13.46
C GLN A 473 -13.29 -15.56 -12.10
N ASN A 474 -14.07 -16.43 -11.46
CA ASN A 474 -14.68 -16.14 -10.17
C ASN A 474 -13.61 -16.04 -9.06
N SER A 475 -12.58 -16.90 -9.07
CA SER A 475 -11.44 -16.81 -8.15
C SER A 475 -10.71 -15.48 -8.31
N LEU A 476 -10.32 -15.11 -9.53
CA LEU A 476 -9.64 -13.84 -9.83
C LEU A 476 -10.50 -12.62 -9.48
N LEU A 477 -11.84 -12.72 -9.62
CA LEU A 477 -12.75 -11.66 -9.19
C LEU A 477 -12.75 -11.50 -7.66
N SER A 478 -12.71 -12.60 -6.92
CA SER A 478 -12.65 -12.57 -5.45
C SER A 478 -11.30 -12.03 -4.93
N GLU A 479 -10.19 -12.42 -5.57
CA GLU A 479 -8.85 -11.90 -5.29
C GLU A 479 -8.77 -10.39 -5.59
N LYS A 480 -9.28 -9.94 -6.74
CA LYS A 480 -9.41 -8.51 -7.06
C LYS A 480 -10.21 -7.75 -5.99
N GLN A 481 -11.31 -8.33 -5.50
CA GLN A 481 -12.12 -7.70 -4.44
C GLN A 481 -11.38 -7.63 -3.09
N ALA A 482 -10.53 -8.62 -2.78
CA ALA A 482 -9.66 -8.57 -1.59
C ALA A 482 -8.60 -7.48 -1.73
N LEU A 483 -7.87 -7.44 -2.85
CA LEU A 483 -6.85 -6.43 -3.14
C LEU A 483 -7.41 -4.99 -3.15
N VAL A 484 -8.65 -4.79 -3.63
CA VAL A 484 -9.32 -3.47 -3.55
C VAL A 484 -9.55 -3.06 -2.09
N LYS A 485 -9.99 -3.97 -1.21
CA LYS A 485 -10.18 -3.66 0.21
C LYS A 485 -8.86 -3.39 0.94
N GLU A 486 -7.81 -4.15 0.62
CA GLU A 486 -6.46 -3.89 1.15
C GLU A 486 -5.95 -2.51 0.70
N LEU A 487 -6.17 -2.13 -0.57
CA LEU A 487 -5.82 -0.81 -1.09
C LEU A 487 -6.62 0.31 -0.41
N GLU A 488 -7.93 0.13 -0.19
CA GLU A 488 -8.76 1.06 0.58
C GLU A 488 -8.25 1.22 2.03
N GLN A 489 -7.89 0.11 2.69
CA GLN A 489 -7.31 0.13 4.03
C GLN A 489 -5.96 0.87 4.05
N VAL A 490 -5.03 0.54 3.15
CA VAL A 490 -3.75 1.23 3.04
C VAL A 490 -3.95 2.72 2.76
N ASN A 491 -4.85 3.09 1.84
CA ASN A 491 -5.13 4.48 1.53
C ASN A 491 -5.70 5.24 2.75
N SER A 492 -6.58 4.62 3.54
CA SER A 492 -7.05 5.22 4.80
C SER A 492 -5.92 5.44 5.83
N SER A 493 -4.95 4.53 5.89
CA SER A 493 -3.77 4.67 6.75
C SER A 493 -2.82 5.77 6.27
N VAL A 494 -2.67 5.92 4.95
CA VAL A 494 -1.87 6.98 4.31
C VAL A 494 -2.50 8.36 4.58
N GLU A 495 -3.81 8.50 4.46
CA GLU A 495 -4.50 9.77 4.81
C GLU A 495 -4.38 10.08 6.31
N SER A 496 -4.46 9.08 7.19
CA SER A 496 -4.20 9.29 8.63
C SER A 496 -2.75 9.73 8.91
N LEU A 497 -1.77 9.16 8.22
CA LEU A 497 -0.36 9.56 8.34
C LEU A 497 -0.10 10.96 7.80
N LYS A 498 -0.71 11.33 6.65
CA LYS A 498 -0.66 12.71 6.13
C LYS A 498 -1.18 13.72 7.16
N LEU A 499 -2.34 13.46 7.76
CA LEU A 499 -2.91 14.33 8.80
C LEU A 499 -1.98 14.47 10.01
N LYS A 500 -1.34 13.39 10.45
CA LYS A 500 -0.32 13.43 11.53
C LYS A 500 0.91 14.25 11.15
N ILE A 501 1.41 14.10 9.92
CA ILE A 501 2.54 14.87 9.40
C ILE A 501 2.19 16.36 9.37
N SER A 502 1.07 16.76 8.76
CA SER A 502 0.66 18.17 8.71
C SER A 502 0.41 18.77 10.09
N HIS A 503 -0.07 17.98 11.06
CA HIS A 503 -0.17 18.43 12.45
C HIS A 503 1.20 18.67 13.09
N GLY A 504 2.16 17.75 12.90
CA GLY A 504 3.53 17.90 13.39
C GLY A 504 4.29 19.06 12.72
N GLU A 505 4.06 19.30 11.43
CA GLU A 505 4.61 20.45 10.70
C GLU A 505 4.12 21.78 11.28
N GLU A 506 2.81 21.91 11.58
CA GLU A 506 2.27 23.13 12.18
C GLU A 506 2.73 23.31 13.64
N GLN A 507 2.82 22.22 14.43
CA GLN A 507 3.44 22.28 15.77
C GLN A 507 4.90 22.74 15.72
N MET A 508 5.70 22.17 14.82
CA MET A 508 7.12 22.54 14.68
C MET A 508 7.29 24.00 14.23
N LYS A 509 6.37 24.51 13.39
CA LYS A 509 6.33 25.93 12.99
C LYS A 509 5.97 26.87 14.15
N VAL A 510 5.11 26.45 15.09
CA VAL A 510 4.86 27.19 16.34
C VAL A 510 6.13 27.23 17.20
N LEU A 511 6.74 26.08 17.48
CA LEU A 511 7.97 25.99 18.28
C LEU A 511 9.14 26.79 17.68
N LEU A 512 9.33 26.74 16.35
CA LEU A 512 10.32 27.57 15.66
C LEU A 512 10.02 29.08 15.80
N SER A 513 8.74 29.47 15.77
CA SER A 513 8.34 30.87 15.95
C SER A 513 8.58 31.36 17.38
N GLU A 514 8.41 30.49 18.39
CA GLU A 514 8.71 30.77 19.79
C GLU A 514 10.21 30.85 20.05
N ALA A 515 10.99 29.90 19.52
CA ALA A 515 12.46 29.93 19.59
C ALA A 515 13.05 31.21 18.96
N ILE A 516 12.50 31.68 17.83
CA ILE A 516 12.90 32.94 17.20
C ILE A 516 12.58 34.13 18.12
N LYS A 517 11.41 34.16 18.77
CA LYS A 517 11.05 35.24 19.72
C LYS A 517 11.97 35.25 20.93
N SER A 518 12.18 34.12 21.59
CA SER A 518 13.10 33.99 22.72
C SER A 518 14.51 34.45 22.34
N SER A 519 15.01 34.04 21.17
CA SER A 519 16.32 34.48 20.68
C SER A 519 16.41 35.99 20.41
N GLN A 520 15.31 36.61 19.97
CA GLN A 520 15.24 38.08 19.83
C GLN A 520 15.23 38.77 21.20
N GLU A 521 14.48 38.25 22.16
CA GLU A 521 14.42 38.74 23.54
C GLU A 521 15.79 38.64 24.23
N ASP A 522 16.47 37.49 24.14
CA ASP A 522 17.85 37.29 24.61
C ASP A 522 18.81 38.30 23.99
N ARG A 523 18.68 38.56 22.68
CA ARG A 523 19.50 39.58 22.00
C ARG A 523 19.21 40.99 22.52
N HIS A 524 17.96 41.30 22.84
CA HIS A 524 17.59 42.57 23.47
C HIS A 524 18.16 42.68 24.89
N PHE A 525 18.03 41.64 25.73
CA PHE A 525 18.61 41.62 27.07
C PHE A 525 20.14 41.74 27.04
N ALA A 526 20.82 41.08 26.10
CA ALA A 526 22.27 41.20 25.94
C ALA A 526 22.70 42.64 25.59
N ILE A 527 21.96 43.32 24.70
CA ILE A 527 22.21 44.73 24.34
C ILE A 527 21.97 45.65 25.55
N SER A 528 20.87 45.46 26.28
CA SER A 528 20.57 46.25 27.48
C SER A 528 21.58 46.03 28.61
N LEU A 529 22.05 44.79 28.81
CA LEU A 529 23.09 44.46 29.77
C LEU A 529 24.44 45.12 29.42
N GLU A 530 24.80 45.14 28.14
CA GLU A 530 26.03 45.80 27.68
C GLU A 530 25.94 47.33 27.82
N GLY A 531 24.78 47.92 27.55
CA GLY A 531 24.49 49.33 27.87
C GLY A 531 24.68 49.63 29.36
N ALA A 532 24.03 48.86 30.24
CA ALA A 532 24.15 49.03 31.69
C ALA A 532 25.57 48.84 32.23
N LYS A 533 26.37 47.93 31.63
CA LYS A 533 27.81 47.80 31.95
C LYS A 533 28.61 49.02 31.51
N SER A 534 28.31 49.59 30.34
CA SER A 534 28.98 50.82 29.88
C SER A 534 28.68 51.98 30.84
N GLU A 535 27.41 52.17 31.19
CA GLU A 535 26.97 53.19 32.15
C GLU A 535 27.62 53.01 33.53
N LEU A 536 27.66 51.76 34.04
CA LEU A 536 28.36 51.44 35.28
C LEU A 536 29.86 51.77 35.19
N GLY A 537 30.53 51.39 34.10
CA GLY A 537 31.95 51.69 33.88
C GLY A 537 32.25 53.19 33.76
N ASP A 538 31.30 54.00 33.28
CA ASP A 538 31.43 55.46 33.26
C ASP A 538 31.16 56.07 34.65
N ALA A 539 30.17 55.59 35.39
CA ALA A 539 29.92 55.97 36.78
C ALA A 539 31.10 55.59 37.72
N GLU A 540 31.77 54.47 37.49
CA GLU A 540 32.99 54.09 38.22
C GLU A 540 34.17 55.03 37.94
N LYS A 541 34.33 55.49 36.69
CA LYS A 541 35.33 56.52 36.33
C LYS A 541 35.01 57.84 37.02
N GLU A 542 33.75 58.27 36.99
CA GLU A 542 33.30 59.50 37.65
C GLU A 542 33.51 59.42 39.17
N LEU A 543 33.13 58.31 39.81
CA LEU A 543 33.37 58.05 41.22
C LEU A 543 34.87 58.10 41.56
N LYS A 544 35.74 57.58 40.68
CA LYS A 544 37.20 57.64 40.86
C LYS A 544 37.73 59.08 40.74
N LEU A 545 37.21 59.87 39.81
CA LEU A 545 37.54 61.30 39.67
C LEU A 545 37.08 62.07 40.92
N LEU A 546 35.83 61.90 41.35
CA LEU A 546 35.28 62.50 42.58
C LEU A 546 36.09 62.12 43.83
N LYS A 547 36.49 60.86 43.98
CA LYS A 547 37.38 60.42 45.07
C LYS A 547 38.75 61.11 45.01
N SER A 548 39.32 61.29 43.82
CA SER A 548 40.60 62.01 43.68
C SER A 548 40.49 63.50 43.99
N ALA A 549 39.38 64.15 43.59
CA ALA A 549 39.08 65.55 43.90
C ALA A 549 38.78 65.76 45.40
N PHE A 550 38.07 64.81 46.03
CA PHE A 550 37.87 64.80 47.48
C PHE A 550 39.22 64.68 48.21
N ALA A 551 40.08 63.74 47.82
CA ALA A 551 41.40 63.55 48.44
C ALA A 551 42.39 64.72 48.22
N SER A 552 42.21 65.54 47.17
CA SER A 552 42.93 66.81 47.05
C SER A 552 42.34 67.90 47.94
N SER A 553 41.00 68.00 48.01
CA SER A 553 40.31 68.97 48.88
C SER A 553 40.52 68.68 50.37
N GLU A 554 40.62 67.41 50.76
CA GLU A 554 40.96 66.96 52.11
C GLU A 554 42.38 67.39 52.50
N LYS A 555 43.36 67.29 51.58
CA LYS A 555 44.72 67.82 51.80
C LYS A 555 44.77 69.34 51.87
N GLU A 556 43.99 70.03 51.06
CA GLU A 556 43.83 71.49 51.13
C GLU A 556 43.21 71.89 52.48
N TYR A 557 42.22 71.14 52.96
CA TYR A 557 41.63 71.33 54.29
C TYR A 557 42.64 71.09 55.42
N ASP A 558 43.39 69.99 55.38
CA ASP A 558 44.45 69.69 56.35
C ASP A 558 45.52 70.80 56.38
N GLN A 559 45.91 71.31 55.21
CA GLN A 559 46.86 72.43 55.10
C GLN A 559 46.27 73.72 55.68
N ILE A 560 45.03 74.06 55.34
CA ILE A 560 44.31 75.23 55.91
C ILE A 560 44.18 75.09 57.43
N GLN A 561 43.94 73.88 57.95
CA GLN A 561 43.87 73.61 59.38
C GLN A 561 45.24 73.74 60.07
N TRP A 562 46.32 73.32 59.40
CA TRP A 562 47.69 73.56 59.86
C TRP A 562 48.02 75.06 59.89
N ASP A 563 47.72 75.80 58.82
CA ASP A 563 47.91 77.25 58.73
C ASP A 563 47.10 77.99 59.82
N LEU A 564 45.86 77.57 60.07
CA LEU A 564 45.00 78.09 61.16
C LEU A 564 45.64 77.87 62.53
N ASN A 565 46.18 76.68 62.80
CA ASN A 565 46.88 76.39 64.05
C ASN A 565 48.15 77.24 64.19
N GLU A 566 48.91 77.44 63.11
CA GLU A 566 50.10 78.30 63.10
C GLU A 566 49.74 79.78 63.38
N ILE A 567 48.66 80.28 62.77
CA ILE A 567 48.11 81.62 63.03
C ILE A 567 47.61 81.73 64.48
N GLN A 568 46.94 80.70 65.01
CA GLN A 568 46.48 80.68 66.39
C GLN A 568 47.65 80.72 67.39
N MET A 569 48.73 79.95 67.14
CA MET A 569 49.95 80.03 67.95
C MET A 569 50.63 81.40 67.87
N LYS A 570 50.69 82.02 66.68
CA LYS A 570 51.20 83.39 66.52
C LYS A 570 50.34 84.38 67.31
N LEU A 571 49.02 84.28 67.23
CA LEU A 571 48.07 85.11 67.98
C LEU A 571 48.20 84.95 69.50
N ASP A 572 48.40 83.73 69.99
CA ASP A 572 48.56 83.48 71.43
C ASP A 572 49.93 83.93 71.95
N ASN A 573 50.99 83.83 71.14
CA ASN A 573 52.28 84.49 71.45
C ASN A 573 52.13 86.02 71.52
N GLU A 574 51.50 86.65 70.52
CA GLU A 574 51.22 88.10 70.52
C GLU A 574 50.36 88.52 71.72
N ARG A 575 49.41 87.69 72.16
CA ARG A 575 48.63 87.91 73.39
C ARG A 575 49.48 87.84 74.64
N GLU A 576 50.41 86.87 74.74
CA GLU A 576 51.28 86.74 75.91
C GLU A 576 52.35 87.84 75.94
N GLU A 577 52.92 88.25 74.81
CA GLU A 577 53.79 89.43 74.72
C GLU A 577 53.03 90.71 75.08
N ARG A 578 51.81 90.89 74.56
CA ARG A 578 50.94 92.00 74.97
C ARG A 578 50.65 91.98 76.47
N LYS A 579 50.41 90.81 77.06
CA LYS A 579 50.17 90.66 78.50
C LYS A 579 51.41 91.02 79.32
N LYS A 580 52.61 90.61 78.91
CA LYS A 580 53.87 91.08 79.52
C LYS A 580 54.01 92.60 79.44
N LEU A 581 53.72 93.20 78.29
CA LEU A 581 53.75 94.66 78.13
C LEU A 581 52.69 95.37 78.99
N GLU A 582 51.50 94.78 79.15
CA GLU A 582 50.47 95.28 80.07
C GLU A 582 50.89 95.13 81.56
N GLU A 583 51.58 94.05 81.92
CA GLU A 583 52.20 93.86 83.25
C GLU A 583 53.33 94.87 83.51
N GLU A 584 54.22 95.13 82.54
CA GLU A 584 55.24 96.18 82.58
C GLU A 584 54.62 97.58 82.72
N ILE A 585 53.52 97.86 82.02
CA ILE A 585 52.75 99.11 82.16
C ILE A 585 52.16 99.22 83.57
N VAL A 586 51.65 98.14 84.16
CA VAL A 586 51.16 98.14 85.55
C VAL A 586 52.30 98.38 86.54
N GLU A 587 53.47 97.75 86.36
CA GLU A 587 54.65 97.99 87.21
C GLU A 587 55.14 99.44 87.10
N CYS A 588 55.16 100.00 85.88
CA CYS A 588 55.52 101.39 85.64
C CYS A 588 54.50 102.37 86.27
N ASN A 589 53.20 102.09 86.13
CA ASN A 589 52.13 102.87 86.77
C ASN A 589 52.19 102.80 88.29
N ASN A 590 52.56 101.65 88.88
CA ASN A 590 52.76 101.52 90.32
C ASN A 590 53.95 102.37 90.80
N LYS A 591 55.09 102.36 90.06
CA LYS A 591 56.22 103.26 90.33
C LYS A 591 55.86 104.74 90.19
N VAL A 592 55.00 105.10 89.23
CA VAL A 592 54.47 106.47 89.08
C VAL A 592 53.54 106.83 90.25
N ALA A 593 52.71 105.90 90.72
CA ALA A 593 51.81 106.11 91.85
C ALA A 593 52.57 106.29 93.19
N GLU A 594 53.62 105.50 93.44
CA GLU A 594 54.53 105.69 94.58
C GLU A 594 55.20 107.08 94.54
N LEU A 595 55.61 107.55 93.36
CA LEU A 595 56.26 108.85 93.19
C LEU A 595 55.30 110.06 93.20
N THR A 596 53.98 109.86 93.16
CA THR A 596 52.98 110.96 93.14
C THR A 596 52.16 111.11 94.43
N ALA A 597 52.42 110.29 95.45
CA ALA A 597 51.72 110.34 96.73
C ALA A 597 52.42 111.20 97.83
N GLU A 598 53.69 111.60 97.66
CA GLU A 598 54.43 112.37 98.68
C GLU A 598 54.81 113.82 98.25
N SER A 599 54.06 114.78 98.80
CA SER A 599 54.55 116.12 99.19
C SER A 599 55.22 117.02 98.12
N GLY A 600 54.40 117.71 97.32
CA GLY A 600 54.83 118.89 96.55
C GLY A 600 55.16 120.15 97.38
N GLU A 601 54.75 120.23 98.66
CA GLU A 601 54.91 121.44 99.47
C GLU A 601 56.24 121.51 100.26
N ALA A 602 56.83 120.37 100.66
CA ALA A 602 58.07 120.37 101.43
C ALA A 602 59.32 120.81 100.62
N ALA A 603 59.29 120.73 99.29
CA ALA A 603 60.40 121.15 98.43
C ALA A 603 60.52 122.68 98.33
N VAL A 604 59.39 123.39 98.22
CA VAL A 604 59.38 124.85 98.02
C VAL A 604 59.81 125.60 99.29
N LYS A 605 59.43 125.10 100.47
CA LYS A 605 59.75 125.74 101.75
C LYS A 605 61.24 125.68 102.10
N ARG A 606 61.90 124.54 101.84
CA ARG A 606 63.36 124.38 102.07
C ARG A 606 64.19 125.39 101.27
N LEU A 607 63.84 125.61 100.00
CA LEU A 607 64.54 126.59 99.14
C LEU A 607 64.35 128.04 99.60
N GLN A 608 63.25 128.39 100.28
CA GLN A 608 63.05 129.73 100.84
C GLN A 608 63.82 129.95 102.15
N ASP A 609 63.97 128.92 102.98
CA ASP A 609 64.76 128.99 104.21
C ASP A 609 66.28 129.02 103.92
N GLU A 610 66.79 128.24 102.96
CA GLU A 610 68.21 128.29 102.55
C GLU A 610 68.64 129.67 102.02
N ILE A 611 67.79 130.37 101.26
CA ILE A 611 68.06 131.73 100.78
C ILE A 611 68.16 132.74 101.94
N LYS A 612 67.46 132.48 103.05
CA LYS A 612 67.47 133.32 104.25
C LYS A 612 68.77 133.15 105.04
N ASP A 613 69.23 131.91 105.20
CA ASP A 613 70.47 131.59 105.93
C ASP A 613 71.73 132.03 105.17
N CYS A 614 71.76 131.89 103.84
CA CYS A 614 72.84 132.41 103.01
C CYS A 614 73.04 133.94 103.15
N ARG A 615 71.95 134.72 103.35
CA ARG A 615 72.05 136.17 103.64
C ARG A 615 72.57 136.48 105.05
N ALA A 616 72.40 135.57 106.01
CA ALA A 616 72.92 135.76 107.37
C ALA A 616 74.45 135.56 107.43
N MET A 617 74.99 134.56 106.73
CA MET A 617 76.43 134.25 106.77
C MET A 617 77.35 135.35 106.21
N LEU A 618 76.84 136.25 105.36
CA LEU A 618 77.63 137.33 104.75
C LEU A 618 77.86 138.53 105.68
N LYS A 619 77.17 138.60 106.83
CA LYS A 619 77.32 139.71 107.80
C LYS A 619 78.54 139.53 108.72
N CYS A 620 79.14 140.65 109.13
CA CYS A 620 80.30 140.71 110.00
C CYS A 620 79.94 140.27 111.44
N SER A 621 80.63 139.26 111.95
CA SER A 621 80.37 138.67 113.29
C SER A 621 80.59 139.62 114.48
N VAL A 622 81.22 140.78 114.29
CA VAL A 622 81.47 141.77 115.36
C VAL A 622 80.33 142.78 115.50
N CYS A 623 79.56 143.05 114.44
CA CYS A 623 78.43 144.01 114.48
C CYS A 623 77.09 143.44 113.98
N LEU A 624 77.08 142.23 113.40
CA LEU A 624 75.93 141.49 112.87
C LEU A 624 75.07 142.25 111.83
N ASP A 625 75.61 143.34 111.27
CA ASP A 625 74.89 144.28 110.43
C ASP A 625 75.57 144.44 109.06
N ARG A 626 76.77 145.04 109.04
CA ARG A 626 77.58 145.26 107.82
C ARG A 626 78.13 143.96 107.23
N PRO A 627 78.30 143.86 105.90
CA PRO A 627 78.93 142.71 105.25
C PRO A 627 80.41 142.54 105.62
N LYS A 628 80.98 141.37 105.30
CA LYS A 628 82.41 141.08 105.41
C LYS A 628 83.18 141.70 104.23
N GLU A 629 84.08 142.65 104.51
CA GLU A 629 84.78 143.48 103.51
C GLU A 629 86.30 143.36 103.57
N VAL A 630 86.86 142.96 104.72
CA VAL A 630 88.31 142.84 104.94
C VAL A 630 88.65 141.48 105.52
N VAL A 631 89.82 140.97 105.14
CA VAL A 631 90.42 139.75 105.68
C VAL A 631 91.71 140.07 106.42
N ILE A 632 91.91 139.43 107.57
CA ILE A 632 93.19 139.45 108.28
C ILE A 632 94.03 138.28 107.74
N VAL A 633 94.97 138.51 106.82
CA VAL A 633 95.69 137.43 106.11
C VAL A 633 96.48 136.48 107.02
N LYS A 634 96.83 136.89 108.25
CA LYS A 634 97.46 136.00 109.24
C LYS A 634 96.56 134.92 109.82
N CYS A 635 95.24 135.03 109.67
CA CYS A 635 94.29 134.04 110.18
C CYS A 635 93.07 133.81 109.28
N PHE A 636 93.04 134.45 108.10
CA PHE A 636 91.98 134.40 107.09
C PHE A 636 90.54 134.69 107.56
N HIS A 637 90.35 135.20 108.78
CA HIS A 637 89.04 135.62 109.26
C HIS A 637 88.61 136.95 108.61
N LEU A 638 87.34 137.00 108.18
CA LEU A 638 86.74 138.16 107.50
C LEU A 638 85.75 138.92 108.39
N PHE A 639 85.82 140.25 108.30
CA PHE A 639 85.00 141.20 109.06
C PHE A 639 84.70 142.44 108.20
N CYS A 640 83.87 143.38 108.66
CA CYS A 640 83.75 144.69 108.01
C CYS A 640 84.95 145.57 108.36
N ASN A 641 85.33 146.49 107.47
CA ASN A 641 86.54 147.30 107.64
C ASN A 641 86.54 148.10 108.96
N GLN A 642 85.41 148.72 109.30
CA GLN A 642 85.27 149.52 110.53
C GLN A 642 85.52 148.73 111.83
N CYS A 643 85.20 147.43 111.89
CA CYS A 643 85.44 146.64 113.11
C CYS A 643 86.93 146.29 113.29
N ILE A 644 87.70 146.21 112.20
CA ILE A 644 89.13 145.90 112.24
C ILE A 644 89.99 147.16 112.37
N GLN A 645 89.63 148.26 111.68
CA GLN A 645 90.27 149.56 111.92
C GLN A 645 90.15 149.98 113.38
N ARG A 646 88.95 149.87 113.98
CA ARG A 646 88.76 150.23 115.39
C ARG A 646 89.62 149.41 116.36
N ASN A 647 89.86 148.12 116.08
CA ASN A 647 90.79 147.28 116.87
C ASN A 647 92.26 147.71 116.71
N LEU A 648 92.66 148.12 115.49
CA LEU A 648 94.01 148.63 115.23
C LEU A 648 94.25 149.99 115.92
N GLU A 649 93.26 150.89 115.91
CA GLU A 649 93.30 152.21 116.54
C GLU A 649 93.50 152.12 118.06
N ILE A 650 92.72 151.28 118.75
CA ILE A 650 92.86 151.02 120.20
C ILE A 650 94.10 150.16 120.54
N ARG A 651 94.98 149.90 119.56
CA ARG A 651 96.19 149.07 119.65
C ARG A 651 95.94 147.62 120.10
N HIS A 652 94.69 147.15 120.05
CA HIS A 652 94.31 145.79 120.38
C HIS A 652 94.58 144.86 119.18
N ARG A 653 95.87 144.61 118.95
CA ARG A 653 96.44 143.83 117.82
C ARG A 653 96.18 142.33 117.96
N LYS A 654 94.93 141.92 118.12
CA LYS A 654 94.45 140.54 118.18
C LYS A 654 93.16 140.39 117.39
N CYS A 655 93.08 139.41 116.51
CA CYS A 655 91.90 139.13 115.70
C CYS A 655 90.67 138.88 116.59
N PRO A 656 89.52 139.56 116.38
CA PRO A 656 88.34 139.35 117.22
C PRO A 656 87.73 137.94 117.11
N GLY A 657 88.03 137.17 116.05
CA GLY A 657 87.53 135.80 115.88
C GLY A 657 88.39 134.72 116.56
N CYS A 658 89.71 134.90 116.64
CA CYS A 658 90.63 133.84 117.08
C CYS A 658 91.81 134.30 117.94
N GLY A 659 91.90 135.59 118.28
CA GLY A 659 92.97 136.16 119.10
C GLY A 659 94.35 136.31 118.43
N THR A 660 94.55 135.78 117.21
CA THR A 660 95.84 135.84 116.49
C THR A 660 96.32 137.27 116.30
N ALA A 661 97.60 137.53 116.55
CA ALA A 661 98.15 138.87 116.46
C ALA A 661 98.32 139.36 115.01
N PHE A 662 97.91 140.60 114.74
CA PHE A 662 97.96 141.20 113.40
C PHE A 662 98.27 142.71 113.46
N GLY A 663 98.87 143.25 112.41
CA GLY A 663 99.17 144.67 112.22
C GLY A 663 98.43 145.27 111.02
N GLN A 664 98.64 146.58 110.79
CA GLN A 664 97.99 147.33 109.70
C GLN A 664 98.21 146.68 108.31
N ASN A 665 99.41 146.20 108.06
CA ASN A 665 99.80 145.56 106.79
C ASN A 665 99.20 144.15 106.60
N ASP A 666 98.62 143.55 107.64
CA ASP A 666 98.00 142.22 107.60
C ASP A 666 96.49 142.30 107.28
N VAL A 667 95.95 143.48 106.94
CA VAL A 667 94.52 143.69 106.64
C VAL A 667 94.35 144.11 105.18
N HIS A 668 93.71 143.24 104.39
CA HIS A 668 93.40 143.51 102.99
C HIS A 668 91.89 143.54 102.77
N PHE A 669 91.43 144.42 101.87
CA PHE A 669 90.05 144.38 101.39
C PHE A 669 89.84 143.17 100.50
N VAL A 670 88.72 142.47 100.73
CA VAL A 670 88.22 141.40 99.87
C VAL A 670 87.09 141.98 99.04
N LYS A 671 87.28 142.03 97.72
CA LYS A 671 86.15 142.15 96.78
C LYS A 671 85.47 140.79 96.73
N MET A 672 84.28 140.69 97.32
CA MET A 672 83.32 139.61 97.06
C MET A 672 82.44 139.96 95.87
#